data_AF-A0ABD1JZS6-F1
#
_entry.id   AF-A0ABD1JZS6-F1
#
_cell.length_a   1.000
_cell.length_b   1.000
_cell.length_c   1.000
_cell.angle_alpha   90.00
_cell.angle_beta   90.00
_cell.angle_gamma   90.00
#
_symmetry.space_group_name_H-M   'P 1'
#
loop_
_entity.id
_entity.type
_entity.pdbx_description
1 polymer ?
#
loop_
_entity_poly.entity_id
_entity_poly.type
_entity_poly.pdbx_seq_one_letter_code
_entity_poly.pdbx_strand_id
1 'polypeptide(L)'
;MSLRHVTRVPVTFNSVPTSATLRASHPATVLTSSEGKMSLSGQRINDAKADSQYSSGDESAVLWLDQIQEAIYTANQEEEEALRLAEAVADINLSVSEGDTDSTLQALQVPCVGLRGVLAECADDYQAELAKRQALNAADGGDGGVWVKHRIKDRYDFYYDLQTQKGTWNEPQEFVHNTSQLTKEEIQSTVGSVTAEYNREQLWLANEPLIILLQARIRGYLVRRAHAERLEYLRQQEPNVVRLQACWKGYIQRKSYKDRLNTLQSNVGSAVKIQSLVKMWVARSRYTKRLQYFKDHEKDIVKIQAFLKANKARDDYKTLTGAQDPPLSVVRKFVHLLEQSSLDVQEEQELTRLREEVVTTIRSNQQMEKDLNLMDIKIGLLVKNRITLQDVVTHSKKMKTMKHKMSNGALGSGDRQGIKGLSKGKRRRLEAYQHLFYLLQTNPCYLAKLIFQMPQNKSTKFMDTVIFTLYNYASNQREEYLLLKLFESALQEEIKSKVDQIQDIVTGNPTVIKMVVSFNRGARGQNALRQLLAPVVREIIEDKSLVINTNPVDIYKAWVNQLETQTGQASNLPYEVNAEQALSHEEVRTRLESSNQMLCAVTDKVLSSITSSLESIPYGMRYIAKVLKSTLHEKFPDATEDELLKIVGNLLYYRYMNPAIVAPDGFDIIDMTAGGQLHSDQRRNLGSVAKMLQHAAANKLFEGESGHLTGMNQYISQTYQKFRAFFQAACDVSIPEERFNMDEYSDMVTLSKPVIYISVDEIINTHSLVLEHKEAISPDQNDPLHEILDDLGEVPDVESLLGEGAIDPNDPNKESTLTQLAKTEISLTLTNKFELPEGDDKDTKGLMMKTKKLIVDVIRIQPGDTLTEILETPASSAQEVDHGKLVERRVEQDANAPEGLKSSQAALEDRQLPLEQKKRKITRNLRTLEQAGLVSSSNKYQDIINDISKDIRYQRRYRQRRKAELVKLQQTLNALSSKAAFYQDQINYYDTYIKTCLDNLNRKNARRSIKLDRKGEEKGSRKSKQQALKYTAAKLHEKGVILEIEGLQTNQLKNVMFDISPCEEVGDFEVKAKFLGVEMEKVQLHFQDLLQLQYEGVAVMKMFDKAKVNVNLLIFLLNKKFYGK
;
A
#
# COMPACT_ATOMS: atom_id res chain seq x y z
N MET A 1 69.63 115.45 4.74
CA MET A 1 68.68 114.75 5.62
C MET A 1 69.01 113.25 5.55
N SER A 2 69.95 112.69 6.31
CA SER A 2 70.08 112.63 7.79
C SER A 2 69.35 111.38 8.35
N LEU A 3 70.00 110.42 9.03
CA LEU A 3 71.41 110.25 9.44
C LEU A 3 71.78 108.74 9.52
N ARG A 4 72.99 108.38 9.01
CA ARG A 4 74.09 107.56 9.60
C ARG A 4 73.78 106.20 10.30
N HIS A 5 74.67 105.19 10.33
CA HIS A 5 76.01 104.90 9.76
C HIS A 5 76.09 103.35 9.54
N VAL A 6 76.77 102.75 8.54
CA VAL A 6 78.19 102.75 8.09
C VAL A 6 79.11 101.77 8.87
N THR A 7 80.05 101.19 8.10
CA THR A 7 81.06 100.14 8.38
C THR A 7 82.16 100.56 9.40
N ARG A 8 83.16 99.74 9.82
CA ARG A 8 83.77 98.49 9.28
C ARG A 8 84.50 97.68 10.40
N VAL A 9 84.87 96.44 10.10
CA VAL A 9 85.73 95.47 10.86
C VAL A 9 87.21 95.96 10.88
N PRO A 10 88.13 95.63 11.86
CA PRO A 10 88.17 94.56 12.90
C PRO A 10 88.61 94.92 14.37
N VAL A 11 88.42 93.96 15.30
CA VAL A 11 89.28 93.49 16.45
C VAL A 11 90.11 94.50 17.34
N THR A 12 89.52 94.93 18.48
CA THR A 12 90.02 95.10 19.90
C THR A 12 91.17 96.06 20.40
N PHE A 13 90.86 96.88 21.45
CA PHE A 13 91.65 97.43 22.63
C PHE A 13 92.21 98.92 22.76
N ASN A 14 91.56 99.77 23.63
CA ASN A 14 91.96 100.83 24.66
C ASN A 14 92.63 102.30 24.48
N SER A 15 92.10 103.36 25.22
CA SER A 15 92.65 104.70 25.78
C SER A 15 92.15 106.19 25.33
N VAL A 16 92.44 107.39 26.01
CA VAL A 16 91.62 108.72 26.27
C VAL A 16 92.48 110.08 26.59
N PRO A 17 92.19 111.48 26.88
CA PRO A 17 91.06 112.55 27.10
C PRO A 17 91.17 114.17 26.69
N THR A 18 90.26 115.14 27.16
CA THR A 18 90.28 116.70 27.46
C THR A 18 90.20 117.92 26.39
N SER A 19 89.97 119.31 26.56
CA SER A 19 89.18 120.35 27.43
C SER A 19 89.28 121.96 27.12
N ALA A 20 88.31 122.90 27.51
CA ALA A 20 88.29 124.46 27.78
C ALA A 20 88.17 125.63 26.65
N THR A 21 87.97 127.03 26.72
CA THR A 21 87.24 128.25 27.41
C THR A 21 87.47 129.69 26.66
N LEU A 22 87.01 131.01 26.80
CA LEU A 22 86.09 131.96 27.62
C LEU A 22 85.41 133.33 26.99
N ARG A 23 85.67 134.69 27.31
CA ARG A 23 84.71 135.94 27.15
C ARG A 23 85.23 137.49 27.07
N ALA A 24 84.42 138.58 26.72
CA ALA A 24 84.76 140.11 26.56
C ALA A 24 83.67 141.31 26.75
N SER A 25 83.86 142.67 26.42
CA SER A 25 82.94 143.92 26.70
C SER A 25 82.85 145.30 25.81
N HIS A 26 82.78 146.60 26.34
CA HIS A 26 82.15 147.95 25.82
C HIS A 26 82.90 149.36 26.14
N PRO A 27 82.50 150.72 26.04
CA PRO A 27 81.54 151.72 25.32
C PRO A 27 82.07 153.24 24.92
N ALA A 28 81.27 154.36 24.63
CA ALA A 28 81.69 155.79 24.17
C ALA A 28 80.75 157.12 24.32
N THR A 29 81.13 158.42 23.95
CA THR A 29 80.35 159.80 23.87
C THR A 29 81.22 161.10 23.41
N VAL A 30 80.97 162.47 23.18
CA VAL A 30 79.97 163.67 23.18
C VAL A 30 80.46 165.01 22.37
N LEU A 31 79.66 165.98 21.71
CA LEU A 31 79.87 167.53 21.49
C LEU A 31 79.04 168.45 20.42
N THR A 32 79.02 169.87 20.46
CA THR A 32 78.61 170.92 19.38
C THR A 32 79.11 172.43 19.48
N SER A 33 79.52 173.12 18.37
CA SER A 33 79.28 174.57 18.00
C SER A 33 80.02 174.99 16.68
N SER A 34 79.80 176.21 16.18
CA SER A 34 80.01 176.68 14.78
C SER A 34 81.24 177.62 14.60
N GLU A 35 81.88 177.83 13.43
CA GLU A 35 81.68 177.32 12.04
C GLU A 35 82.90 177.59 11.11
N GLY A 36 82.85 177.16 9.83
CA GLY A 36 83.68 177.65 8.72
C GLY A 36 84.66 176.64 8.08
N LYS A 37 84.45 176.29 6.78
CA LYS A 37 85.17 175.27 5.97
C LYS A 37 85.21 173.87 6.61
N MET A 38 84.54 172.90 5.97
CA MET A 38 84.26 171.60 6.61
C MET A 38 85.09 170.42 6.05
N SER A 39 85.55 169.57 6.98
CA SER A 39 86.22 168.27 6.78
C SER A 39 85.24 167.17 6.33
N LEU A 40 85.73 165.94 6.09
CA LEU A 40 84.89 164.75 5.88
C LEU A 40 83.88 164.57 7.04
N SER A 41 84.32 164.76 8.28
CA SER A 41 83.45 164.75 9.47
C SER A 41 82.41 165.87 9.46
N GLY A 42 82.74 167.07 8.96
CA GLY A 42 81.74 168.14 8.78
C GLY A 42 80.77 167.87 7.62
N GLN A 43 81.23 167.26 6.52
CA GLN A 43 80.35 166.79 5.43
C GLN A 43 79.36 165.73 5.96
N ARG A 44 79.84 164.74 6.71
CA ARG A 44 79.00 163.73 7.38
C ARG A 44 78.00 164.33 8.37
N ILE A 45 78.36 165.38 9.11
CA ILE A 45 77.42 166.10 9.98
C ILE A 45 76.35 166.83 9.14
N ASN A 46 76.70 167.41 7.99
CA ASN A 46 75.74 168.01 7.08
C ASN A 46 74.78 166.98 6.47
N ASP A 47 75.30 165.84 6.00
CA ASP A 47 74.50 164.74 5.46
C ASP A 47 73.53 164.19 6.52
N ALA A 48 74.03 163.92 7.74
CA ALA A 48 73.20 163.49 8.87
C ALA A 48 72.15 164.56 9.26
N LYS A 49 72.48 165.85 9.16
CA LYS A 49 71.52 166.94 9.40
C LYS A 49 70.42 166.96 8.34
N ALA A 50 70.78 166.77 7.07
CA ALA A 50 69.82 166.65 5.98
C ALA A 50 68.88 165.45 6.20
N ASP A 51 69.41 164.26 6.52
CA ASP A 51 68.60 163.06 6.82
C ASP A 51 67.70 163.25 8.05
N SER A 52 68.18 163.92 9.10
CA SER A 52 67.41 164.20 10.32
C SER A 52 66.27 165.21 10.07
N GLN A 53 66.51 166.23 9.23
CA GLN A 53 65.45 167.14 8.77
C GLN A 53 64.43 166.43 7.85
N TYR A 54 64.90 165.58 6.94
CA TYR A 54 64.04 164.83 6.00
C TYR A 54 63.13 163.80 6.70
N SER A 55 63.57 163.25 7.83
CA SER A 55 62.85 162.20 8.57
C SER A 55 61.93 162.70 9.68
N SER A 56 62.13 163.94 10.18
CA SER A 56 61.31 164.53 11.25
C SER A 56 60.28 165.55 10.78
N GLY A 57 60.55 166.28 9.68
CA GLY A 57 59.58 167.17 9.03
C GLY A 57 59.28 168.50 9.75
N ASP A 58 60.10 168.89 10.74
CA ASP A 58 60.03 170.19 11.42
C ASP A 58 61.30 171.00 11.16
N GLU A 59 61.19 172.28 10.78
CA GLU A 59 62.35 173.12 10.46
C GLU A 59 63.23 173.42 11.69
N SER A 60 62.67 173.31 12.90
CA SER A 60 63.40 173.42 14.17
C SER A 60 64.17 172.15 14.58
N ALA A 61 64.20 171.10 13.76
CA ALA A 61 64.89 169.84 14.09
C ALA A 61 66.40 170.02 14.30
N VAL A 62 66.82 169.98 15.57
CA VAL A 62 68.23 169.94 15.98
C VAL A 62 68.69 168.48 15.96
N LEU A 63 69.85 168.21 15.35
CA LEU A 63 70.52 166.91 15.45
C LEU A 63 70.73 166.54 16.92
N TRP A 64 70.29 165.34 17.31
CA TRP A 64 70.60 164.84 18.63
C TRP A 64 72.08 164.48 18.73
N LEU A 65 72.64 164.68 19.91
CA LEU A 65 74.06 164.49 20.22
C LEU A 65 74.60 163.15 19.68
N ASP A 66 73.84 162.08 19.89
CA ASP A 66 74.21 160.72 19.52
C ASP A 66 74.42 160.57 18.00
N GLN A 67 73.62 161.28 17.19
CA GLN A 67 73.71 161.30 15.73
C GLN A 67 74.95 162.06 15.23
N ILE A 68 75.35 163.14 15.91
CA ILE A 68 76.61 163.85 15.61
C ILE A 68 77.81 162.97 15.99
N GLN A 69 77.70 162.25 17.11
CA GLN A 69 78.71 161.30 17.54
C GLN A 69 78.92 160.18 16.52
N GLU A 70 77.83 159.62 16.01
CA GLU A 70 77.80 158.57 14.98
C GLU A 70 78.33 159.06 13.62
N ALA A 71 77.99 160.30 13.21
CA ALA A 71 78.50 160.93 11.99
C ALA A 71 80.02 161.16 12.03
N ILE A 72 80.58 161.62 13.15
CA ILE A 72 82.03 161.79 13.31
C ILE A 72 82.74 160.43 13.42
N TYR A 73 82.15 159.49 14.18
CA TYR A 73 82.74 158.16 14.37
C TYR A 73 82.83 157.40 13.04
N THR A 74 81.78 157.42 12.22
CA THR A 74 81.81 156.81 10.89
C THR A 74 82.73 157.55 9.91
N ALA A 75 82.86 158.88 9.98
CA ALA A 75 83.84 159.62 9.17
C ALA A 75 85.29 159.21 9.49
N ASN A 76 85.63 159.10 10.78
CA ASN A 76 86.97 158.70 11.21
C ASN A 76 87.27 157.23 10.85
N GLN A 77 86.28 156.34 10.99
CA GLN A 77 86.41 154.95 10.51
C GLN A 77 86.63 154.89 9.00
N GLU A 78 85.97 155.75 8.21
CA GLU A 78 86.12 155.78 6.76
C GLU A 78 87.47 156.31 6.27
N GLU A 79 88.08 157.23 7.01
CA GLU A 79 89.45 157.69 6.75
C GLU A 79 90.50 156.59 7.06
N GLU A 80 90.28 155.80 8.11
CA GLU A 80 91.14 154.65 8.44
C GLU A 80 90.91 153.45 7.48
N GLU A 81 89.67 153.21 7.05
CA GLU A 81 89.32 152.23 6.00
C GLU A 81 89.96 152.58 4.66
N ALA A 82 89.99 153.88 4.28
CA ALA A 82 90.56 154.35 3.03
C ALA A 82 92.09 154.16 2.97
N LEU A 83 92.81 154.52 4.04
CA LEU A 83 94.27 154.36 4.10
C LEU A 83 94.67 152.87 4.04
N ARG A 84 94.05 152.02 4.89
CA ARG A 84 94.36 150.58 4.94
C ARG A 84 93.98 149.82 3.66
N LEU A 85 93.10 150.38 2.81
CA LEU A 85 92.79 149.84 1.49
C LEU A 85 93.83 150.25 0.43
N ALA A 86 94.34 151.49 0.49
CA ALA A 86 95.36 151.98 -0.43
C ALA A 86 96.70 151.23 -0.25
N GLU A 87 97.15 151.08 1.00
CA GLU A 87 98.35 150.32 1.39
C GLU A 87 98.31 148.88 0.85
N ALA A 88 97.28 148.12 1.19
CA ALA A 88 97.23 146.70 0.84
C ALA A 88 97.00 146.41 -0.67
N VAL A 89 96.52 147.40 -1.45
CA VAL A 89 96.51 147.29 -2.93
C VAL A 89 97.92 147.50 -3.51
N ALA A 90 98.74 148.35 -2.89
CA ALA A 90 100.16 148.47 -3.26
C ALA A 90 100.95 147.21 -2.86
N ASP A 91 100.68 146.62 -1.68
CA ASP A 91 101.31 145.37 -1.25
C ASP A 91 101.00 144.19 -2.19
N ILE A 92 99.74 144.01 -2.62
CA ILE A 92 99.40 142.98 -3.63
C ILE A 92 100.18 143.21 -4.93
N ASN A 93 100.29 144.45 -5.40
CA ASN A 93 101.09 144.76 -6.58
C ASN A 93 102.57 144.40 -6.40
N LEU A 94 103.13 144.63 -5.21
CA LEU A 94 104.50 144.27 -4.89
C LEU A 94 104.69 142.74 -4.92
N SER A 95 103.87 141.98 -4.19
CA SER A 95 103.98 140.50 -4.16
C SER A 95 103.80 139.84 -5.52
N VAL A 96 102.84 140.33 -6.33
CA VAL A 96 102.64 139.85 -7.72
C VAL A 96 103.92 140.07 -8.55
N SER A 97 104.59 141.22 -8.37
CA SER A 97 105.83 141.56 -9.10
C SER A 97 107.08 140.82 -8.60
N GLU A 98 107.11 140.38 -7.34
CA GLU A 98 108.16 139.53 -6.78
C GLU A 98 108.09 138.08 -7.28
N GLY A 99 106.91 137.65 -7.77
CA GLY A 99 106.73 136.40 -8.51
C GLY A 99 106.24 135.21 -7.68
N ASP A 100 106.25 135.29 -6.36
CA ASP A 100 105.92 134.18 -5.45
C ASP A 100 104.40 133.92 -5.30
N THR A 101 104.00 132.64 -5.38
CA THR A 101 102.59 132.23 -5.35
C THR A 101 102.02 132.23 -3.93
N ASP A 102 102.80 131.77 -2.93
CA ASP A 102 102.37 131.76 -1.52
C ASP A 102 102.28 133.18 -0.92
N SER A 103 103.24 134.06 -1.22
CA SER A 103 103.18 135.46 -0.79
C SER A 103 102.04 136.22 -1.48
N THR A 104 101.83 136.01 -2.79
CA THR A 104 100.70 136.61 -3.51
C THR A 104 99.35 136.10 -2.98
N LEU A 105 99.22 134.79 -2.69
CA LEU A 105 98.01 134.25 -2.07
C LEU A 105 97.72 134.90 -0.72
N GLN A 106 98.74 135.09 0.12
CA GLN A 106 98.60 135.79 1.41
C GLN A 106 98.16 137.24 1.21
N ALA A 107 98.76 137.98 0.28
CA ALA A 107 98.39 139.36 -0.05
C ALA A 107 96.93 139.46 -0.55
N LEU A 108 96.50 138.56 -1.43
CA LEU A 108 95.12 138.48 -1.94
C LEU A 108 94.09 138.14 -0.85
N GLN A 109 94.51 137.45 0.22
CA GLN A 109 93.65 137.09 1.35
C GLN A 109 93.55 138.20 2.42
N VAL A 110 94.27 139.32 2.28
CA VAL A 110 94.23 140.43 3.26
C VAL A 110 92.83 141.08 3.31
N PRO A 111 92.14 141.09 4.48
CA PRO A 111 90.72 141.47 4.54
C PRO A 111 90.39 142.92 4.14
N CYS A 112 91.31 143.88 4.28
CA CYS A 112 91.03 145.30 3.97
C CYS A 112 90.89 145.58 2.46
N VAL A 113 91.52 144.79 1.60
CA VAL A 113 91.28 144.88 0.14
C VAL A 113 89.89 144.33 -0.19
N GLY A 114 89.37 143.38 0.59
CA GLY A 114 87.99 142.91 0.49
C GLY A 114 87.68 142.11 -0.77
N LEU A 115 88.67 141.37 -1.29
CA LEU A 115 88.55 140.50 -2.45
C LEU A 115 87.66 139.29 -2.15
N ARG A 116 86.85 138.89 -3.13
CA ARG A 116 85.87 137.80 -3.02
C ARG A 116 86.30 136.63 -3.90
N GLY A 117 86.21 135.42 -3.35
CA GLY A 117 86.41 134.18 -4.11
C GLY A 117 87.83 133.61 -4.11
N VAL A 118 88.80 134.22 -3.40
CA VAL A 118 90.16 133.65 -3.30
C VAL A 118 90.11 132.27 -2.61
N LEU A 119 90.38 131.20 -3.37
CA LEU A 119 90.54 129.83 -2.90
C LEU A 119 92.01 129.40 -2.97
N ALA A 120 92.57 128.88 -1.87
CA ALA A 120 93.96 128.40 -1.83
C ALA A 120 94.24 127.27 -2.86
N GLU A 121 93.20 126.54 -3.28
CA GLU A 121 93.27 125.48 -4.30
C GLU A 121 93.58 125.99 -5.72
N CYS A 122 93.58 127.31 -5.95
CA CYS A 122 93.87 127.95 -7.24
C CYS A 122 95.01 128.99 -7.14
N ALA A 123 95.88 128.89 -6.14
CA ALA A 123 96.91 129.90 -5.85
C ALA A 123 97.86 130.18 -7.03
N ASP A 124 98.38 129.11 -7.65
CA ASP A 124 99.30 129.21 -8.80
C ASP A 124 98.62 129.87 -10.01
N ASP A 125 97.35 129.54 -10.27
CA ASP A 125 96.56 130.09 -11.37
C ASP A 125 96.25 131.59 -11.17
N TYR A 126 95.95 132.03 -9.94
CA TYR A 126 95.76 133.45 -9.64
C TYR A 126 97.04 134.25 -9.91
N GLN A 127 98.19 133.78 -9.42
CA GLN A 127 99.47 134.50 -9.58
C GLN A 127 99.88 134.57 -11.06
N ALA A 128 99.72 133.48 -11.81
CA ALA A 128 100.02 133.46 -13.25
C ALA A 128 99.21 134.50 -14.05
N GLU A 129 97.91 134.62 -13.79
CA GLU A 129 97.04 135.55 -14.53
C GLU A 129 97.14 137.00 -14.00
N LEU A 130 97.44 137.20 -12.71
CA LEU A 130 97.66 138.53 -12.12
C LEU A 130 98.97 139.18 -12.61
N ALA A 131 100.10 138.47 -12.57
CA ALA A 131 101.38 139.00 -13.05
C ALA A 131 101.31 139.37 -14.55
N LYS A 132 100.63 138.54 -15.33
CA LYS A 132 100.28 138.79 -16.74
C LYS A 132 99.40 140.03 -16.93
N ARG A 133 98.42 140.28 -16.04
CA ARG A 133 97.58 141.49 -16.07
C ARG A 133 98.38 142.74 -15.69
N GLN A 134 99.29 142.66 -14.71
CA GLN A 134 100.16 143.76 -14.27
C GLN A 134 101.12 144.20 -15.37
N ALA A 135 101.79 143.24 -16.02
CA ALA A 135 102.73 143.49 -17.12
C ALA A 135 102.07 144.21 -18.33
N LEU A 136 100.76 144.04 -18.53
CA LEU A 136 100.01 144.78 -19.55
C LEU A 136 99.80 146.26 -19.17
N ASN A 137 99.42 146.57 -17.93
CA ASN A 137 99.21 147.96 -17.50
C ASN A 137 100.52 148.77 -17.51
N ALA A 138 101.66 148.13 -17.28
CA ALA A 138 102.97 148.78 -17.37
C ALA A 138 103.37 149.19 -18.81
N ALA A 139 102.70 148.68 -19.85
CA ALA A 139 103.06 148.94 -21.25
C ALA A 139 102.32 150.15 -21.89
N ASP A 140 101.14 150.51 -21.39
CA ASP A 140 100.25 151.51 -22.02
C ASP A 140 100.59 152.99 -21.67
N GLY A 141 101.72 153.23 -21.01
CA GLY A 141 102.28 154.57 -20.76
C GLY A 141 102.12 155.05 -19.32
N GLY A 142 103.25 155.16 -18.62
CA GLY A 142 103.33 155.68 -17.26
C GLY A 142 104.10 157.00 -17.20
N ASP A 143 103.39 158.12 -17.11
CA ASP A 143 103.98 159.36 -16.60
C ASP A 143 104.24 159.19 -15.10
N GLY A 144 105.45 159.56 -14.65
CA GLY A 144 106.01 159.20 -13.34
C GLY A 144 105.43 159.95 -12.13
N GLY A 145 104.10 160.06 -12.04
CA GLY A 145 103.40 160.66 -10.91
C GLY A 145 103.61 159.88 -9.59
N VAL A 146 103.71 160.62 -8.49
CA VAL A 146 103.89 160.06 -7.13
C VAL A 146 102.55 159.68 -6.48
N TRP A 147 101.43 160.15 -7.05
CA TRP A 147 100.11 160.07 -6.45
C TRP A 147 99.19 159.03 -7.12
N VAL A 148 98.51 158.23 -6.29
CA VAL A 148 97.46 157.31 -6.70
C VAL A 148 96.12 157.79 -6.18
N LYS A 149 95.11 157.81 -7.05
CA LYS A 149 93.74 158.17 -6.71
C LYS A 149 92.94 156.91 -6.47
N HIS A 150 92.46 156.72 -5.24
CA HIS A 150 91.55 155.64 -4.87
C HIS A 150 90.14 156.20 -4.68
N ARG A 151 89.12 155.48 -5.18
CA ARG A 151 87.72 155.88 -5.04
C ARG A 151 87.08 155.09 -3.90
N ILE A 152 86.59 155.79 -2.89
CA ILE A 152 86.06 155.20 -1.65
C ILE A 152 84.53 155.30 -1.65
N LYS A 153 83.87 154.15 -1.46
CA LYS A 153 82.40 153.97 -1.45
C LYS A 153 81.72 154.64 -2.67
N ASP A 154 82.40 154.55 -3.83
CA ASP A 154 82.09 155.04 -5.18
C ASP A 154 81.81 156.56 -5.34
N ARG A 155 81.86 157.32 -4.24
CA ARG A 155 81.45 158.73 -4.17
C ARG A 155 82.56 159.69 -3.78
N TYR A 156 83.53 159.25 -2.98
CA TYR A 156 84.59 160.12 -2.45
C TYR A 156 85.94 159.74 -3.05
N ASP A 157 86.72 160.75 -3.44
CA ASP A 157 88.04 160.57 -4.05
C ASP A 157 89.12 160.78 -2.98
N PHE A 158 89.97 159.77 -2.77
CA PHE A 158 91.05 159.75 -1.80
C PHE A 158 92.40 159.73 -2.53
N TYR A 159 93.27 160.69 -2.21
CA TYR A 159 94.54 160.88 -2.90
C TYR A 159 95.68 160.39 -1.99
N TYR A 160 96.38 159.36 -2.43
CA TYR A 160 97.42 158.67 -1.66
C TYR A 160 98.82 158.87 -2.29
N ASP A 161 99.78 159.28 -1.47
CA ASP A 161 101.18 159.50 -1.86
C ASP A 161 102.01 158.22 -1.64
N LEU A 162 102.55 157.66 -2.74
CA LEU A 162 103.34 156.43 -2.72
C LEU A 162 104.72 156.57 -2.05
N GLN A 163 105.24 157.79 -1.89
CA GLN A 163 106.53 158.05 -1.22
C GLN A 163 106.37 158.43 0.25
N THR A 164 105.34 159.20 0.62
CA THR A 164 105.15 159.63 2.02
C THR A 164 104.13 158.80 2.81
N GLN A 165 103.47 157.83 2.17
CA GLN A 165 102.47 156.93 2.76
C GLN A 165 101.36 157.69 3.50
N LYS A 166 100.88 158.77 2.89
CA LYS A 166 99.84 159.64 3.45
C LYS A 166 98.71 159.84 2.45
N GLY A 167 97.49 159.69 2.96
CA GLY A 167 96.26 159.98 2.25
C GLY A 167 95.71 161.38 2.57
N THR A 168 95.05 162.00 1.61
CA THR A 168 94.29 163.24 1.79
C THR A 168 93.00 163.23 0.97
N TRP A 169 91.94 163.83 1.52
CA TRP A 169 90.63 163.98 0.86
C TRP A 169 90.46 165.27 0.04
N ASN A 170 91.49 166.12 0.00
CA ASN A 170 91.50 167.37 -0.77
C ASN A 170 92.54 167.27 -1.89
N GLU A 171 92.23 167.78 -3.07
CA GLU A 171 93.12 167.72 -4.23
C GLU A 171 94.38 168.60 -4.06
N PRO A 172 95.59 168.05 -4.22
CA PRO A 172 96.84 168.83 -4.23
C PRO A 172 96.91 169.78 -5.45
N GLN A 173 97.62 170.91 -5.30
CA GLN A 173 97.72 171.92 -6.37
C GLN A 173 98.50 171.48 -7.62
N GLU A 174 99.29 170.41 -7.54
CA GLU A 174 100.03 169.80 -8.66
C GLU A 174 99.87 168.26 -8.61
N PHE A 175 98.73 167.74 -9.09
CA PHE A 175 98.43 166.30 -9.13
C PHE A 175 98.63 165.69 -10.51
N VAL A 176 99.35 164.56 -10.56
CA VAL A 176 99.52 163.68 -11.74
C VAL A 176 99.40 162.23 -11.27
N HIS A 177 98.62 161.42 -11.99
CA HIS A 177 98.23 160.08 -11.56
C HIS A 177 99.11 158.97 -12.16
N ASN A 178 99.58 158.04 -11.33
CA ASN A 178 100.34 156.87 -11.76
C ASN A 178 99.45 155.72 -12.26
N THR A 179 99.62 155.33 -13.54
CA THR A 179 98.84 154.29 -14.25
C THR A 179 99.43 152.88 -14.20
N SER A 180 100.65 152.70 -13.67
CA SER A 180 101.43 151.46 -13.77
C SER A 180 101.00 150.32 -12.84
N GLN A 181 100.13 150.62 -11.86
CA GLN A 181 99.71 149.70 -10.80
C GLN A 181 98.37 149.03 -11.16
N LEU A 182 98.17 147.77 -10.79
CA LEU A 182 96.87 147.11 -10.84
C LEU A 182 95.90 147.75 -9.85
N THR A 183 94.69 148.02 -10.32
CA THR A 183 93.58 148.42 -9.46
C THR A 183 92.93 147.22 -8.78
N LYS A 184 92.29 147.46 -7.63
CA LYS A 184 91.51 146.47 -6.87
C LYS A 184 90.45 145.74 -7.73
N GLU A 185 89.86 146.44 -8.70
CA GLU A 185 88.81 145.89 -9.58
C GLU A 185 89.36 144.86 -10.56
N GLU A 186 90.54 145.11 -11.13
CA GLU A 186 91.23 144.18 -12.02
C GLU A 186 91.67 142.91 -11.28
N ILE A 187 92.22 143.09 -10.07
CA ILE A 187 92.63 141.99 -9.18
C ILE A 187 91.42 141.13 -8.80
N GLN A 188 90.28 141.75 -8.51
CA GLN A 188 89.03 141.04 -8.22
C GLN A 188 88.51 140.25 -9.45
N SER A 189 88.67 140.79 -10.67
CA SER A 189 88.13 140.17 -11.88
C SER A 189 88.89 138.90 -12.31
N THR A 190 90.22 138.89 -12.21
CA THR A 190 91.03 137.70 -12.57
C THR A 190 90.80 136.55 -11.59
N VAL A 191 90.84 136.83 -10.28
CA VAL A 191 90.52 135.87 -9.22
C VAL A 191 89.15 135.24 -9.47
N GLY A 192 88.10 136.06 -9.62
CA GLY A 192 86.73 135.57 -9.76
C GLY A 192 86.48 134.66 -10.97
N SER A 193 87.28 134.79 -12.04
CA SER A 193 87.19 133.92 -13.22
C SER A 193 87.76 132.53 -12.94
N VAL A 194 88.99 132.46 -12.41
CA VAL A 194 89.68 131.19 -12.11
C VAL A 194 88.87 130.36 -11.10
N THR A 195 88.34 130.99 -10.05
CA THR A 195 87.50 130.32 -9.04
C THR A 195 86.23 129.69 -9.65
N ALA A 196 85.66 130.30 -10.69
CA ALA A 196 84.40 129.86 -11.29
C ALA A 196 84.55 128.55 -12.09
N GLU A 197 85.69 128.33 -12.74
CA GLU A 197 85.93 127.11 -13.51
C GLU A 197 86.13 125.89 -12.60
N TYR A 198 86.95 126.05 -11.53
CA TYR A 198 87.17 125.01 -10.51
C TYR A 198 85.86 124.55 -9.85
N ASN A 199 85.00 125.50 -9.46
CA ASN A 199 83.68 125.19 -8.89
C ASN A 199 82.77 124.42 -9.86
N ARG A 200 82.92 124.61 -11.18
CA ARG A 200 82.10 123.92 -12.17
C ARG A 200 82.47 122.44 -12.28
N GLU A 201 83.73 122.07 -12.13
CA GLU A 201 84.17 120.67 -12.17
C GLU A 201 83.65 119.87 -10.96
N GLN A 202 83.76 120.44 -9.76
CA GLN A 202 83.24 119.83 -8.53
C GLN A 202 81.72 119.55 -8.59
N LEU A 203 80.95 120.41 -9.27
CA LEU A 203 79.51 120.21 -9.50
C LEU A 203 79.18 119.00 -10.38
N TRP A 204 80.06 118.57 -11.29
CA TRP A 204 79.86 117.32 -12.04
C TRP A 204 80.10 116.09 -11.18
N LEU A 205 81.22 116.07 -10.45
CA LEU A 205 81.60 114.98 -9.55
C LEU A 205 80.54 114.74 -8.47
N ALA A 206 79.95 115.80 -7.91
CA ALA A 206 78.89 115.70 -6.91
C ALA A 206 77.58 115.04 -7.40
N ASN A 207 77.30 115.07 -8.72
CA ASN A 207 76.01 114.65 -9.29
C ASN A 207 76.04 113.27 -9.98
N GLU A 208 77.21 112.66 -10.17
CA GLU A 208 77.38 111.31 -10.74
C GLU A 208 76.40 110.24 -10.18
N PRO A 209 76.18 110.08 -8.86
CA PRO A 209 75.31 109.01 -8.34
C PRO A 209 73.84 109.15 -8.76
N LEU A 210 73.34 110.36 -9.04
CA LEU A 210 71.99 110.56 -9.56
C LEU A 210 71.87 110.10 -11.02
N ILE A 211 72.91 110.33 -11.83
CA ILE A 211 72.99 109.89 -13.22
C ILE A 211 73.02 108.35 -13.29
N ILE A 212 73.82 107.71 -12.43
CA ILE A 212 73.86 106.24 -12.30
C ILE A 212 72.48 105.69 -11.90
N LEU A 213 71.79 106.33 -10.94
CA LEU A 213 70.46 105.89 -10.51
C LEU A 213 69.42 105.99 -11.65
N LEU A 214 69.49 107.04 -12.48
CA LEU A 214 68.64 107.22 -13.64
C LEU A 214 68.92 106.16 -14.72
N GLN A 215 70.19 105.91 -15.04
CA GLN A 215 70.58 104.84 -15.98
C GLN A 215 70.10 103.46 -15.49
N ALA A 216 70.23 103.16 -14.20
CA ALA A 216 69.75 101.92 -13.60
C ALA A 216 68.21 101.77 -13.72
N ARG A 217 67.45 102.86 -13.50
CA ARG A 217 65.99 102.87 -13.70
C ARG A 217 65.60 102.63 -15.16
N ILE A 218 66.30 103.25 -16.11
CA ILE A 218 66.05 103.07 -17.56
C ILE A 218 66.38 101.64 -18.01
N ARG A 219 67.56 101.11 -17.65
CA ARG A 219 67.93 99.71 -17.93
C ARG A 219 66.92 98.73 -17.33
N GLY A 220 66.49 98.97 -16.08
CA GLY A 220 65.46 98.17 -15.41
C GLY A 220 64.07 98.30 -16.04
N TYR A 221 63.71 99.45 -16.65
CA TYR A 221 62.46 99.59 -17.41
C TYR A 221 62.51 98.77 -18.71
N LEU A 222 63.60 98.86 -19.49
CA LEU A 222 63.76 98.11 -20.74
C LEU A 222 63.71 96.59 -20.52
N VAL A 223 64.39 96.08 -19.49
CA VAL A 223 64.35 94.65 -19.15
C VAL A 223 62.94 94.21 -18.71
N ARG A 224 62.24 95.00 -17.89
CA ARG A 224 60.86 94.68 -17.48
C ARG A 224 59.88 94.73 -18.65
N ARG A 225 60.07 95.66 -19.61
CA ARG A 225 59.28 95.74 -20.84
C ARG A 225 59.49 94.48 -21.70
N ALA A 226 60.74 94.12 -22.01
CA ALA A 226 61.03 92.92 -22.81
C ALA A 226 60.54 91.63 -22.12
N HIS A 227 60.62 91.55 -20.79
CA HIS A 227 60.04 90.45 -20.01
C HIS A 227 58.50 90.42 -20.11
N ALA A 228 57.83 91.58 -20.02
CA ALA A 228 56.38 91.66 -20.15
C ALA A 228 55.91 91.26 -21.56
N GLU A 229 56.55 91.79 -22.61
CA GLU A 229 56.30 91.41 -24.01
C GLU A 229 56.49 89.90 -24.23
N ARG A 230 57.53 89.30 -23.64
CA ARG A 230 57.77 87.85 -23.73
C ARG A 230 56.77 87.01 -22.93
N LEU A 231 56.37 87.47 -21.74
CA LEU A 231 55.37 86.79 -20.90
C LEU A 231 53.99 86.82 -21.56
N GLU A 232 53.63 87.96 -22.17
CA GLU A 232 52.38 88.13 -22.89
C GLU A 232 52.32 87.24 -24.14
N TYR A 233 53.40 87.18 -24.93
CA TYR A 233 53.53 86.21 -26.02
C TYR A 233 53.31 84.76 -25.54
N LEU A 234 53.89 84.38 -24.38
CA LEU A 234 53.74 83.03 -23.85
C LEU A 234 52.30 82.73 -23.38
N ARG A 235 51.62 83.70 -22.75
CA ARG A 235 50.20 83.60 -22.38
C ARG A 235 49.29 83.46 -23.60
N GLN A 236 49.57 84.20 -24.67
CA GLN A 236 48.81 84.08 -25.93
C GLN A 236 48.98 82.71 -26.61
N GLN A 237 50.08 81.99 -26.33
CA GLN A 237 50.29 80.62 -26.79
C GLN A 237 49.79 79.53 -25.81
N GLU A 238 49.47 79.88 -24.57
CA GLU A 238 48.98 78.93 -23.55
C GLU A 238 47.74 78.15 -24.01
N PRO A 239 46.69 78.74 -24.63
CA PRO A 239 45.55 78.00 -25.17
C PRO A 239 45.95 76.97 -26.24
N ASN A 240 46.96 77.28 -27.06
CA ASN A 240 47.46 76.36 -28.10
C ASN A 240 48.20 75.18 -27.48
N VAL A 241 49.05 75.43 -26.47
CA VAL A 241 49.74 74.38 -25.70
C VAL A 241 48.73 73.49 -24.96
N VAL A 242 47.72 74.08 -24.30
CA VAL A 242 46.67 73.33 -23.60
C VAL A 242 45.86 72.46 -24.58
N ARG A 243 45.48 72.99 -25.75
CA ARG A 243 44.79 72.20 -26.79
C ARG A 243 45.66 71.05 -27.30
N LEU A 244 46.95 71.27 -27.53
CA LEU A 244 47.88 70.23 -28.00
C LEU A 244 48.11 69.15 -26.93
N GLN A 245 48.27 69.54 -25.66
CA GLN A 245 48.33 68.62 -24.53
C GLN A 245 47.03 67.82 -24.35
N ALA A 246 45.86 68.45 -24.50
CA ALA A 246 44.56 67.78 -24.40
C ALA A 246 44.38 66.76 -25.55
N CYS A 247 44.75 67.12 -26.77
CA CYS A 247 44.78 66.20 -27.91
C CYS A 247 45.72 65.01 -27.66
N TRP A 248 46.92 65.24 -27.11
CA TRP A 248 47.90 64.19 -26.82
C TRP A 248 47.47 63.27 -25.68
N LYS A 249 47.00 63.82 -24.54
CA LYS A 249 46.40 63.06 -23.43
C LYS A 249 45.20 62.22 -23.92
N GLY A 250 44.33 62.82 -24.73
CA GLY A 250 43.20 62.14 -25.36
C GLY A 250 43.63 61.06 -26.36
N TYR A 251 44.74 61.24 -27.08
CA TYR A 251 45.30 60.20 -27.96
C TYR A 251 45.85 59.02 -27.16
N ILE A 252 46.67 59.28 -26.13
CA ILE A 252 47.20 58.24 -25.23
C ILE A 252 46.05 57.43 -24.60
N GLN A 253 45.02 58.09 -24.06
CA GLN A 253 43.89 57.40 -23.44
C GLN A 253 43.06 56.60 -24.45
N ARG A 254 42.82 57.14 -25.66
CA ARG A 254 42.12 56.41 -26.73
C ARG A 254 42.94 55.23 -27.27
N LYS A 255 44.27 55.34 -27.30
CA LYS A 255 45.17 54.23 -27.62
C LYS A 255 45.11 53.15 -26.54
N SER A 256 45.33 53.49 -25.27
CA SER A 256 45.23 52.56 -24.14
C SER A 256 43.87 51.83 -24.08
N TYR A 257 42.77 52.57 -24.33
CA TYR A 257 41.43 51.97 -24.45
C TYR A 257 41.31 51.02 -25.64
N LYS A 258 41.80 51.39 -26.84
CA LYS A 258 41.83 50.48 -28.00
C LYS A 258 42.69 49.25 -27.74
N ASP A 259 43.88 49.40 -27.17
CA ASP A 259 44.79 48.28 -26.90
C ASP A 259 44.16 47.30 -25.90
N ARG A 260 43.47 47.82 -24.85
CA ARG A 260 42.70 47.01 -23.91
C ARG A 260 41.46 46.36 -24.53
N LEU A 261 40.73 47.08 -25.40
CA LEU A 261 39.59 46.54 -26.12
C LEU A 261 40.00 45.43 -27.10
N ASN A 262 41.07 45.63 -27.85
CA ASN A 262 41.69 44.63 -28.73
C ASN A 262 42.14 43.40 -27.95
N THR A 263 42.74 43.59 -26.76
CA THR A 263 43.15 42.50 -25.85
C THR A 263 41.96 41.70 -25.34
N LEU A 264 40.82 42.33 -25.06
CA LEU A 264 39.58 41.64 -24.72
C LEU A 264 38.98 40.91 -25.93
N GLN A 265 38.89 41.57 -27.08
CA GLN A 265 38.33 41.02 -28.32
C GLN A 265 39.10 39.80 -28.82
N SER A 266 40.44 39.85 -28.85
CA SER A 266 41.28 38.72 -29.24
C SER A 266 41.12 37.50 -28.31
N ASN A 267 40.78 37.75 -27.04
CA ASN A 267 40.56 36.71 -26.03
C ASN A 267 39.09 36.29 -25.84
N VAL A 268 38.13 36.83 -26.62
CA VAL A 268 36.72 36.37 -26.58
C VAL A 268 36.64 34.88 -26.85
N GLY A 269 37.39 34.35 -27.83
CA GLY A 269 37.44 32.92 -28.11
C GLY A 269 37.91 32.07 -26.92
N SER A 270 38.89 32.56 -26.16
CA SER A 270 39.39 31.92 -24.94
C SER A 270 38.38 31.99 -23.80
N ALA A 271 37.73 33.14 -23.59
CA ALA A 271 36.68 33.32 -22.59
C ALA A 271 35.45 32.45 -22.88
N VAL A 272 35.03 32.36 -24.14
CA VAL A 272 33.93 31.48 -24.59
C VAL A 272 34.31 30.01 -24.42
N LYS A 273 35.56 29.61 -24.73
CA LYS A 273 36.05 28.25 -24.44
C LYS A 273 35.94 27.94 -22.95
N ILE A 274 36.47 28.78 -22.06
CA ILE A 274 36.38 28.59 -20.59
C ILE A 274 34.92 28.55 -20.12
N GLN A 275 34.08 29.48 -20.57
CA GLN A 275 32.66 29.52 -20.19
C GLN A 275 31.91 28.27 -20.68
N SER A 276 32.21 27.76 -21.88
CA SER A 276 31.58 26.55 -22.43
C SER A 276 32.05 25.29 -21.70
N LEU A 277 33.32 25.21 -21.29
CA LEU A 277 33.85 24.13 -20.45
C LEU A 277 33.18 24.14 -19.06
N VAL A 278 33.02 25.31 -18.42
CA VAL A 278 32.33 25.42 -17.12
C VAL A 278 30.85 25.06 -17.26
N LYS A 279 30.16 25.54 -18.31
CA LYS A 279 28.77 25.15 -18.62
C LYS A 279 28.65 23.64 -18.84
N MET A 280 29.56 23.03 -19.60
CA MET A 280 29.61 21.58 -19.81
C MET A 280 29.86 20.83 -18.50
N TRP A 281 30.77 21.29 -17.64
CA TRP A 281 31.08 20.68 -16.36
C TRP A 281 29.88 20.72 -15.40
N VAL A 282 29.17 21.85 -15.30
CA VAL A 282 27.92 21.96 -14.53
C VAL A 282 26.84 21.04 -15.08
N ALA A 283 26.67 20.98 -16.41
CA ALA A 283 25.70 20.09 -17.05
C ALA A 283 26.02 18.60 -16.81
N ARG A 284 27.29 18.20 -16.97
CA ARG A 284 27.78 16.85 -16.65
C ARG A 284 27.59 16.52 -15.18
N SER A 285 27.94 17.41 -14.26
CA SER A 285 27.74 17.21 -12.81
C SER A 285 26.26 16.98 -12.46
N ARG A 286 25.34 17.77 -13.03
CA ARG A 286 23.89 17.57 -12.87
C ARG A 286 23.42 16.23 -13.45
N TYR A 287 23.91 15.85 -14.63
CA TYR A 287 23.59 14.56 -15.26
C TYR A 287 24.10 13.37 -14.41
N THR A 288 25.36 13.38 -13.98
CA THR A 288 25.94 12.31 -13.17
C THR A 288 25.21 12.17 -11.83
N LYS A 289 24.86 13.27 -11.16
CA LYS A 289 24.05 13.24 -9.93
C LYS A 289 22.66 12.62 -10.17
N ARG A 290 22.01 12.91 -11.30
CA ARG A 290 20.71 12.33 -11.64
C ARG A 290 20.81 10.84 -12.03
N LEU A 291 21.88 10.45 -12.73
CA LEU A 291 22.17 9.05 -13.04
C LEU A 291 22.48 8.24 -11.78
N GLN A 292 23.22 8.82 -10.84
CA GLN A 292 23.52 8.22 -9.54
C GLN A 292 22.24 8.05 -8.72
N TYR A 293 21.42 9.11 -8.58
CA TYR A 293 20.10 9.02 -7.94
C TYR A 293 19.24 7.87 -8.49
N PHE A 294 19.20 7.65 -9.82
CA PHE A 294 18.45 6.54 -10.42
C PHE A 294 19.08 5.16 -10.16
N LYS A 295 20.40 5.05 -9.99
CA LYS A 295 21.07 3.81 -9.57
C LYS A 295 20.81 3.51 -8.10
N ASP A 296 20.94 4.51 -7.23
CA ASP A 296 20.74 4.37 -5.79
C ASP A 296 19.30 3.89 -5.46
N HIS A 297 18.32 4.33 -6.26
CA HIS A 297 16.91 3.95 -6.16
C HIS A 297 16.48 2.81 -7.12
N GLU A 298 17.41 2.09 -7.75
CA GLU A 298 17.08 1.05 -8.75
C GLU A 298 16.09 0.01 -8.19
N LYS A 299 16.29 -0.41 -6.93
CA LYS A 299 15.39 -1.36 -6.24
C LYS A 299 13.95 -0.84 -6.12
N ASP A 300 13.76 0.46 -5.91
CA ASP A 300 12.43 1.06 -5.77
C ASP A 300 11.80 1.37 -7.13
N ILE A 301 12.60 1.72 -8.14
CA ILE A 301 12.16 1.77 -9.54
C ILE A 301 11.68 0.39 -9.99
N VAL A 302 12.39 -0.69 -9.63
CA VAL A 302 11.97 -2.07 -9.92
C VAL A 302 10.67 -2.43 -9.19
N LYS A 303 10.49 -2.04 -7.92
CA LYS A 303 9.19 -2.20 -7.20
C LYS A 303 8.05 -1.47 -7.91
N ILE A 304 8.24 -0.20 -8.29
CA ILE A 304 7.24 0.60 -8.99
C ILE A 304 6.92 0.01 -10.36
N GLN A 305 7.93 -0.42 -11.12
CA GLN A 305 7.72 -1.11 -12.40
C GLN A 305 6.99 -2.44 -12.21
N ALA A 306 7.33 -3.23 -11.18
CA ALA A 306 6.65 -4.48 -10.87
C ALA A 306 5.17 -4.24 -10.50
N PHE A 307 4.89 -3.22 -9.69
CA PHE A 307 3.52 -2.79 -9.36
C PHE A 307 2.74 -2.36 -10.60
N LEU A 308 3.32 -1.51 -11.47
CA LEU A 308 2.67 -1.07 -12.70
C LEU A 308 2.46 -2.22 -13.70
N LYS A 309 3.43 -3.14 -13.85
CA LYS A 309 3.29 -4.37 -14.65
C LYS A 309 2.18 -5.27 -14.09
N ALA A 310 2.14 -5.47 -12.77
CA ALA A 310 1.10 -6.25 -12.11
C ALA A 310 -0.28 -5.60 -12.21
N ASN A 311 -0.38 -4.27 -12.13
CA ASN A 311 -1.66 -3.58 -12.30
C ASN A 311 -2.14 -3.65 -13.77
N LYS A 312 -1.25 -3.43 -14.74
CA LYS A 312 -1.59 -3.64 -16.16
C LYS A 312 -2.04 -5.08 -16.44
N ALA A 313 -1.37 -6.08 -15.86
CA ALA A 313 -1.79 -7.48 -15.97
C ALA A 313 -3.14 -7.77 -15.28
N ARG A 314 -3.46 -7.08 -14.18
CA ARG A 314 -4.79 -7.12 -13.53
C ARG A 314 -5.87 -6.48 -14.39
N ASP A 315 -5.58 -5.37 -15.06
CA ASP A 315 -6.54 -4.68 -15.92
C ASP A 315 -6.74 -5.41 -17.26
N ASP A 316 -5.68 -6.01 -17.83
CA ASP A 316 -5.76 -7.01 -18.90
C ASP A 316 -6.68 -8.18 -18.47
N TYR A 317 -6.51 -8.70 -17.26
CA TYR A 317 -7.33 -9.78 -16.71
C TYR A 317 -8.80 -9.39 -16.43
N LYS A 318 -9.06 -8.18 -15.91
CA LYS A 318 -10.42 -7.63 -15.78
C LYS A 318 -11.09 -7.53 -17.14
N THR A 319 -10.36 -7.08 -18.15
CA THR A 319 -10.85 -6.99 -19.53
C THR A 319 -11.24 -8.37 -20.05
N LEU A 320 -10.38 -9.39 -19.90
CA LEU A 320 -10.71 -10.76 -20.28
C LEU A 320 -11.94 -11.34 -19.54
N THR A 321 -12.13 -10.97 -18.27
CA THR A 321 -13.19 -11.56 -17.45
C THR A 321 -14.54 -10.87 -17.57
N GLY A 322 -14.56 -9.54 -17.61
CA GLY A 322 -15.78 -8.72 -17.59
C GLY A 322 -16.17 -8.08 -18.94
N ALA A 323 -15.30 -8.03 -19.95
CA ALA A 323 -15.72 -7.58 -21.27
C ALA A 323 -16.54 -8.64 -22.00
N GLN A 324 -17.50 -8.16 -22.80
CA GLN A 324 -18.22 -8.96 -23.79
C GLN A 324 -17.31 -9.26 -24.98
N ASP A 325 -16.61 -8.24 -25.47
CA ASP A 325 -15.67 -8.29 -26.60
C ASP A 325 -14.20 -8.01 -26.16
N PRO A 326 -13.49 -8.97 -25.56
CA PRO A 326 -12.09 -8.77 -25.17
C PRO A 326 -11.17 -8.73 -26.40
N PRO A 327 -10.27 -7.73 -26.51
CA PRO A 327 -9.41 -7.56 -27.68
C PRO A 327 -8.36 -8.68 -27.77
N LEU A 328 -7.99 -9.04 -29.00
CA LEU A 328 -7.10 -10.15 -29.32
C LEU A 328 -5.73 -10.07 -28.61
N SER A 329 -5.18 -8.85 -28.45
CA SER A 329 -3.92 -8.61 -27.75
C SER A 329 -3.99 -8.79 -26.23
N VAL A 330 -5.20 -8.77 -25.64
CA VAL A 330 -5.45 -9.23 -24.26
C VAL A 330 -5.60 -10.75 -24.24
N VAL A 331 -6.45 -11.31 -25.12
CA VAL A 331 -6.70 -12.76 -25.20
C VAL A 331 -5.38 -13.53 -25.37
N ARG A 332 -4.50 -13.11 -26.30
CA ARG A 332 -3.17 -13.71 -26.57
C ARG A 332 -2.33 -13.91 -25.30
N LYS A 333 -2.35 -12.96 -24.35
CA LYS A 333 -1.59 -13.05 -23.09
C LYS A 333 -2.02 -14.23 -22.25
N PHE A 334 -3.30 -14.62 -22.33
CA PHE A 334 -3.93 -15.65 -21.52
C PHE A 334 -4.23 -16.96 -22.28
N VAL A 335 -4.00 -17.03 -23.60
CA VAL A 335 -4.15 -18.25 -24.42
C VAL A 335 -3.38 -19.45 -23.83
N HIS A 336 -2.21 -19.21 -23.20
CA HIS A 336 -1.44 -20.27 -22.54
C HIS A 336 -2.21 -20.98 -21.40
N LEU A 337 -3.29 -20.40 -20.88
CA LEU A 337 -4.15 -21.02 -19.87
C LEU A 337 -5.12 -22.07 -20.47
N LEU A 338 -5.26 -22.16 -21.79
CA LEU A 338 -5.98 -23.24 -22.46
C LEU A 338 -5.17 -24.54 -22.51
N GLU A 339 -3.84 -24.44 -22.51
CA GLU A 339 -2.98 -25.62 -22.48
C GLU A 339 -3.15 -26.37 -21.17
N GLN A 340 -3.18 -27.70 -21.25
CA GLN A 340 -3.20 -28.58 -20.11
C GLN A 340 -1.77 -28.74 -19.59
N SER A 341 -1.57 -28.46 -18.32
CA SER A 341 -0.30 -28.71 -17.64
C SER A 341 -0.12 -30.21 -17.41
N SER A 342 1.12 -30.69 -17.27
CA SER A 342 1.37 -32.02 -16.69
C SER A 342 0.72 -32.17 -15.31
N LEU A 343 0.59 -31.07 -14.57
CA LEU A 343 -0.12 -30.98 -13.29
C LEU A 343 -1.65 -31.11 -13.46
N ASP A 344 -2.23 -30.64 -14.57
CA ASP A 344 -3.65 -30.89 -14.88
C ASP A 344 -3.91 -32.36 -15.17
N VAL A 345 -2.96 -33.03 -15.82
CA VAL A 345 -3.03 -34.46 -16.15
C VAL A 345 -2.86 -35.32 -14.88
N GLN A 346 -1.96 -34.93 -13.97
CA GLN A 346 -1.81 -35.57 -12.66
C GLN A 346 -3.07 -35.40 -11.79
N GLU A 347 -3.63 -34.19 -11.70
CA GLU A 347 -4.87 -33.96 -10.95
C GLU A 347 -6.06 -34.77 -11.52
N GLU A 348 -6.15 -34.94 -12.84
CA GLU A 348 -7.20 -35.77 -13.46
C GLU A 348 -7.00 -37.27 -13.12
N GLN A 349 -5.75 -37.75 -13.08
CA GLN A 349 -5.43 -39.14 -12.67
C GLN A 349 -5.70 -39.41 -11.19
N GLU A 350 -5.36 -38.48 -10.30
CA GLU A 350 -5.70 -38.60 -8.88
C GLU A 350 -7.22 -38.62 -8.69
N LEU A 351 -7.96 -37.82 -9.47
CA LEU A 351 -9.42 -37.75 -9.38
C LEU A 351 -10.08 -39.04 -9.87
N THR A 352 -9.67 -39.60 -11.02
CA THR A 352 -10.20 -40.91 -11.47
C THR A 352 -9.90 -42.03 -10.49
N ARG A 353 -8.68 -42.08 -9.94
CA ARG A 353 -8.34 -43.03 -8.85
C ARG A 353 -9.22 -42.82 -7.61
N LEU A 354 -9.45 -41.60 -7.17
CA LEU A 354 -10.27 -41.32 -5.98
C LEU A 354 -11.75 -41.65 -6.21
N ARG A 355 -12.27 -41.55 -7.44
CA ARG A 355 -13.62 -42.04 -7.80
C ARG A 355 -13.70 -43.57 -7.66
N GLU A 356 -12.72 -44.31 -8.19
CA GLU A 356 -12.59 -45.78 -8.03
C GLU A 356 -12.58 -46.18 -6.54
N GLU A 357 -11.73 -45.53 -5.74
CA GLU A 357 -11.55 -45.81 -4.30
C GLU A 357 -12.83 -45.47 -3.49
N VAL A 358 -13.57 -44.42 -3.87
CA VAL A 358 -14.86 -44.05 -3.25
C VAL A 358 -15.98 -45.04 -3.60
N VAL A 359 -16.17 -45.40 -4.87
CA VAL A 359 -17.26 -46.31 -5.29
C VAL A 359 -17.08 -47.70 -4.69
N THR A 360 -15.85 -48.25 -4.73
CA THR A 360 -15.51 -49.54 -4.13
C THR A 360 -15.72 -49.53 -2.60
N THR A 361 -15.33 -48.47 -1.91
CA THR A 361 -15.55 -48.34 -0.46
C THR A 361 -17.04 -48.17 -0.11
N ILE A 362 -17.84 -47.47 -0.91
CA ILE A 362 -19.31 -47.40 -0.74
C ILE A 362 -19.93 -48.80 -0.80
N ARG A 363 -19.59 -49.60 -1.81
CA ARG A 363 -20.09 -50.99 -1.95
C ARG A 363 -19.67 -51.88 -0.79
N SER A 364 -18.39 -51.81 -0.40
CA SER A 364 -17.85 -52.56 0.74
C SER A 364 -18.61 -52.25 2.03
N ASN A 365 -18.84 -50.97 2.32
CA ASN A 365 -19.63 -50.53 3.47
C ASN A 365 -21.09 -50.99 3.41
N GLN A 366 -21.75 -50.90 2.25
CA GLN A 366 -23.13 -51.39 2.09
C GLN A 366 -23.24 -52.92 2.24
N GLN A 367 -22.20 -53.68 1.91
CA GLN A 367 -22.17 -55.13 2.15
C GLN A 367 -21.97 -55.42 3.65
N MET A 368 -21.03 -54.74 4.31
CA MET A 368 -20.84 -54.83 5.77
C MET A 368 -22.13 -54.50 6.53
N GLU A 369 -22.82 -53.42 6.14
CA GLU A 369 -24.09 -52.98 6.72
C GLU A 369 -25.18 -54.06 6.60
N LYS A 370 -25.30 -54.72 5.43
CA LYS A 370 -26.23 -55.83 5.20
C LYS A 370 -25.90 -57.04 6.09
N ASP A 371 -24.63 -57.42 6.18
CA ASP A 371 -24.20 -58.59 6.96
C ASP A 371 -24.28 -58.34 8.49
N LEU A 372 -24.04 -57.10 8.93
CA LEU A 372 -24.28 -56.65 10.30
C LEU A 372 -25.76 -56.71 10.68
N ASN A 373 -26.65 -56.11 9.87
CA ASN A 373 -28.10 -56.18 10.10
C ASN A 373 -28.61 -57.64 10.17
N LEU A 374 -28.10 -58.54 9.33
CA LEU A 374 -28.40 -59.98 9.40
C LEU A 374 -27.89 -60.63 10.69
N MET A 375 -26.76 -60.18 11.22
CA MET A 375 -26.23 -60.64 12.50
C MET A 375 -27.03 -60.10 13.70
N ASP A 376 -27.46 -58.83 13.69
CA ASP A 376 -28.37 -58.27 14.70
C ASP A 376 -29.71 -59.00 14.74
N ILE A 377 -30.34 -59.24 13.58
CA ILE A 377 -31.58 -60.01 13.48
C ILE A 377 -31.38 -61.42 14.06
N LYS A 378 -30.27 -62.08 13.74
CA LYS A 378 -29.92 -63.41 14.28
C LYS A 378 -29.66 -63.40 15.78
N ILE A 379 -28.98 -62.38 16.31
CA ILE A 379 -28.71 -62.24 17.75
C ILE A 379 -30.00 -61.91 18.51
N GLY A 380 -30.85 -61.03 17.99
CA GLY A 380 -32.17 -60.74 18.55
C GLY A 380 -33.11 -61.95 18.55
N LEU A 381 -33.04 -62.81 17.52
CA LEU A 381 -33.77 -64.08 17.48
C LEU A 381 -33.15 -65.15 18.41
N LEU A 382 -31.84 -65.11 18.66
CA LEU A 382 -31.17 -65.91 19.69
C LEU A 382 -31.63 -65.52 21.10
N VAL A 383 -31.65 -64.23 21.42
CA VAL A 383 -32.13 -63.69 22.72
C VAL A 383 -33.62 -64.01 22.91
N LYS A 384 -34.41 -64.01 21.82
CA LYS A 384 -35.81 -64.47 21.83
C LYS A 384 -35.97 -65.99 21.72
N ASN A 385 -34.89 -66.77 21.86
CA ASN A 385 -34.85 -68.25 21.87
C ASN A 385 -35.49 -68.94 20.65
N ARG A 386 -35.42 -68.32 19.45
CA ARG A 386 -36.03 -68.84 18.20
C ARG A 386 -35.04 -69.45 17.20
N ILE A 387 -33.72 -69.33 17.43
CA ILE A 387 -32.65 -69.82 16.54
C ILE A 387 -31.57 -70.49 17.37
N THR A 388 -30.86 -71.49 16.83
CA THR A 388 -29.78 -72.15 17.57
C THR A 388 -28.50 -71.32 17.55
N LEU A 389 -27.66 -71.45 18.59
CA LEU A 389 -26.37 -70.74 18.64
C LEU A 389 -25.45 -71.11 17.44
N GLN A 390 -25.62 -72.32 16.90
CA GLN A 390 -24.91 -72.84 15.73
C GLN A 390 -25.08 -71.93 14.50
N ASP A 391 -26.31 -71.44 14.26
CA ASP A 391 -26.71 -70.67 13.07
C ASP A 391 -26.18 -69.22 13.04
N VAL A 392 -25.70 -68.77 14.20
CA VAL A 392 -25.09 -67.46 14.41
C VAL A 392 -23.56 -67.59 14.43
N VAL A 393 -23.03 -68.71 14.95
CA VAL A 393 -21.61 -69.07 14.86
C VAL A 393 -21.19 -69.39 13.41
N THR A 394 -22.05 -69.99 12.58
CA THR A 394 -21.77 -70.15 11.14
C THR A 394 -21.72 -68.79 10.43
N HIS A 395 -22.60 -67.86 10.78
CA HIS A 395 -22.61 -66.51 10.21
C HIS A 395 -21.34 -65.71 10.59
N SER A 396 -20.97 -65.70 11.87
CA SER A 396 -19.77 -64.99 12.33
C SER A 396 -18.47 -65.63 11.83
N LYS A 397 -18.44 -66.95 11.55
CA LYS A 397 -17.34 -67.58 10.81
C LYS A 397 -17.24 -67.07 9.36
N LYS A 398 -18.36 -66.93 8.65
CA LYS A 398 -18.41 -66.37 7.28
C LYS A 398 -17.90 -64.92 7.25
N MET A 399 -18.28 -64.10 8.23
CA MET A 399 -17.77 -62.72 8.36
C MET A 399 -16.27 -62.68 8.70
N LYS A 400 -15.74 -63.57 9.54
CA LYS A 400 -14.29 -63.68 9.79
C LYS A 400 -13.48 -64.02 8.54
N THR A 401 -14.00 -64.89 7.66
CA THR A 401 -13.31 -65.20 6.39
C THR A 401 -13.31 -64.03 5.41
N MET A 402 -14.29 -63.12 5.48
CA MET A 402 -14.25 -61.85 4.75
C MET A 402 -13.26 -60.87 5.39
N LYS A 403 -13.29 -60.71 6.72
CA LYS A 403 -12.35 -59.87 7.49
C LYS A 403 -10.87 -60.17 7.16
N HIS A 404 -10.47 -61.45 7.14
CA HIS A 404 -9.10 -61.83 6.80
C HIS A 404 -8.71 -61.56 5.34
N LYS A 405 -9.67 -61.52 4.39
CA LYS A 405 -9.43 -61.08 3.01
C LYS A 405 -9.31 -59.55 2.87
N MET A 406 -9.77 -58.77 3.85
CA MET A 406 -9.68 -57.30 3.86
C MET A 406 -8.49 -56.76 4.67
N SER A 407 -8.09 -57.42 5.76
CA SER A 407 -6.96 -56.96 6.59
C SER A 407 -5.60 -57.15 5.91
N ASN A 408 -5.47 -58.16 5.05
CA ASN A 408 -4.39 -58.24 4.09
C ASN A 408 -4.79 -57.42 2.86
N GLY A 409 -3.98 -56.45 2.42
CA GLY A 409 -4.22 -55.63 1.22
C GLY A 409 -4.13 -56.38 -0.11
N ALA A 410 -4.50 -57.67 -0.14
CA ALA A 410 -4.32 -58.60 -1.25
C ALA A 410 -5.39 -58.51 -2.35
N LEU A 411 -6.38 -57.61 -2.23
CA LEU A 411 -7.10 -57.10 -3.41
C LEU A 411 -6.28 -56.05 -4.19
N GLY A 412 -5.15 -55.57 -3.66
CA GLY A 412 -4.32 -54.54 -4.31
C GLY A 412 -3.41 -55.04 -5.44
N SER A 413 -2.97 -56.31 -5.38
CA SER A 413 -1.93 -56.85 -6.29
C SER A 413 -2.16 -58.29 -6.77
N GLY A 414 -3.32 -58.88 -6.49
CA GLY A 414 -3.70 -60.21 -7.00
C GLY A 414 -4.12 -60.17 -8.47
N ASP A 415 -3.17 -59.84 -9.35
CA ASP A 415 -3.29 -59.66 -10.80
C ASP A 415 -4.50 -58.80 -11.25
N ARG A 416 -4.26 -57.52 -11.59
CA ARG A 416 -5.27 -56.63 -12.19
C ARG A 416 -5.58 -57.10 -13.61
N GLN A 417 -6.40 -58.15 -13.73
CA GLN A 417 -6.91 -58.72 -14.97
C GLN A 417 -7.95 -57.81 -15.63
N GLY A 418 -7.51 -56.60 -16.00
CA GLY A 418 -8.07 -55.91 -17.14
C GLY A 418 -8.05 -56.84 -18.35
N ILE A 419 -9.07 -56.72 -19.19
CA ILE A 419 -9.60 -57.60 -20.25
C ILE A 419 -8.63 -58.01 -21.41
N LYS A 420 -7.31 -57.89 -21.19
CA LYS A 420 -6.22 -58.20 -22.12
C LYS A 420 -6.18 -59.66 -22.63
N GLY A 421 -6.91 -60.58 -22.00
CA GLY A 421 -7.04 -61.98 -22.43
C GLY A 421 -8.30 -62.33 -23.24
N LEU A 422 -9.24 -61.39 -23.45
CA LEU A 422 -10.52 -61.73 -24.09
C LEU A 422 -10.47 -61.77 -25.63
N SER A 423 -11.15 -62.78 -26.19
CA SER A 423 -11.36 -62.94 -27.64
C SER A 423 -12.02 -61.71 -28.29
N LYS A 424 -11.71 -61.48 -29.57
CA LYS A 424 -12.21 -60.35 -30.39
C LYS A 424 -13.74 -60.19 -30.35
N GLY A 425 -14.49 -61.28 -30.23
CA GLY A 425 -15.95 -61.24 -30.05
C GLY A 425 -16.38 -60.74 -28.66
N LYS A 426 -15.75 -61.25 -27.59
CA LYS A 426 -16.04 -60.82 -26.20
C LYS A 426 -15.65 -59.35 -25.97
N ARG A 427 -14.56 -58.89 -26.60
CA ARG A 427 -14.18 -57.47 -26.61
C ARG A 427 -15.25 -56.57 -27.25
N ARG A 428 -15.75 -56.93 -28.45
CA ARG A 428 -16.84 -56.20 -29.12
C ARG A 428 -18.12 -56.14 -28.27
N ARG A 429 -18.49 -57.22 -27.59
CA ARG A 429 -19.65 -57.23 -26.69
C ARG A 429 -19.48 -56.29 -25.50
N LEU A 430 -18.27 -56.14 -24.95
CA LEU A 430 -17.97 -55.15 -23.90
C LEU A 430 -17.94 -53.70 -24.42
N GLU A 431 -17.49 -53.49 -25.65
CA GLU A 431 -17.59 -52.19 -26.36
C GLU A 431 -19.08 -51.85 -26.61
N ALA A 432 -19.93 -52.82 -26.96
CA ALA A 432 -21.38 -52.64 -27.07
C ALA A 432 -22.06 -52.35 -25.71
N TYR A 433 -21.63 -52.96 -24.61
CA TYR A 433 -22.08 -52.58 -23.26
C TYR A 433 -21.70 -51.14 -22.89
N GLN A 434 -20.53 -50.63 -23.32
CA GLN A 434 -20.15 -49.22 -23.13
C GLN A 434 -21.10 -48.27 -23.86
N HIS A 435 -21.58 -48.66 -25.04
CA HIS A 435 -22.60 -47.91 -25.79
C HIS A 435 -23.98 -47.94 -25.12
N LEU A 436 -24.43 -49.13 -24.67
CA LEU A 436 -25.69 -49.30 -23.97
C LEU A 436 -25.77 -48.44 -22.70
N PHE A 437 -24.76 -48.52 -21.83
CA PHE A 437 -24.77 -47.76 -20.58
C PHE A 437 -24.56 -46.25 -20.79
N TYR A 438 -23.88 -45.83 -21.88
CA TYR A 438 -23.85 -44.41 -22.26
C TYR A 438 -25.24 -43.90 -22.64
N LEU A 439 -25.96 -44.62 -23.52
CA LEU A 439 -27.31 -44.26 -23.96
C LEU A 439 -28.31 -44.23 -22.79
N LEU A 440 -28.25 -45.22 -21.89
CA LEU A 440 -29.09 -45.25 -20.69
C LEU A 440 -28.77 -44.13 -19.69
N GLN A 441 -27.50 -43.66 -19.62
CA GLN A 441 -27.15 -42.51 -18.80
C GLN A 441 -27.69 -41.19 -19.36
N THR A 442 -27.57 -40.98 -20.68
CA THR A 442 -27.86 -39.69 -21.33
C THR A 442 -29.34 -39.47 -21.65
N ASN A 443 -30.08 -40.52 -22.00
CA ASN A 443 -31.51 -40.46 -22.30
C ASN A 443 -32.33 -40.98 -21.09
N PRO A 444 -32.75 -40.12 -20.14
CA PRO A 444 -33.41 -40.54 -18.91
C PRO A 444 -34.74 -41.27 -19.15
N CYS A 445 -35.40 -41.04 -20.29
CA CYS A 445 -36.68 -41.64 -20.65
C CYS A 445 -36.68 -43.17 -20.61
N TYR A 446 -35.57 -43.82 -21.00
CA TYR A 446 -35.50 -45.29 -21.00
C TYR A 446 -35.53 -45.86 -19.58
N LEU A 447 -34.67 -45.34 -18.70
CA LEU A 447 -34.60 -45.76 -17.30
C LEU A 447 -35.83 -45.32 -16.51
N ALA A 448 -36.42 -44.16 -16.82
CA ALA A 448 -37.68 -43.72 -16.23
C ALA A 448 -38.80 -44.73 -16.52
N LYS A 449 -39.03 -45.08 -17.80
CA LYS A 449 -40.04 -46.10 -18.18
C LYS A 449 -39.76 -47.46 -17.55
N LEU A 450 -38.50 -47.91 -17.53
CA LEU A 450 -38.09 -49.17 -16.89
C LEU A 450 -38.49 -49.20 -15.39
N ILE A 451 -38.29 -48.10 -14.64
CA ILE A 451 -38.69 -48.00 -13.24
C ILE A 451 -40.21 -48.23 -13.05
N PHE A 452 -41.06 -47.89 -14.03
CA PHE A 452 -42.52 -48.08 -13.92
C PHE A 452 -43.01 -49.50 -14.19
N GLN A 453 -42.31 -50.26 -15.04
CA GLN A 453 -42.65 -51.64 -15.37
C GLN A 453 -42.27 -52.63 -14.27
N MET A 454 -41.34 -52.25 -13.38
CA MET A 454 -40.85 -53.13 -12.32
C MET A 454 -41.95 -53.49 -11.29
N PRO A 455 -42.16 -54.79 -10.98
CA PRO A 455 -43.14 -55.21 -9.99
C PRO A 455 -42.82 -54.66 -8.59
N GLN A 456 -43.80 -54.03 -7.95
CA GLN A 456 -43.66 -53.41 -6.62
C GLN A 456 -43.14 -54.39 -5.53
N ASN A 457 -43.35 -55.69 -5.71
CA ASN A 457 -42.87 -56.76 -4.82
C ASN A 457 -41.42 -57.21 -5.12
N LYS A 458 -40.87 -56.98 -6.32
CA LYS A 458 -39.45 -57.24 -6.66
C LYS A 458 -38.55 -56.13 -6.09
N SER A 459 -38.53 -55.98 -4.76
CA SER A 459 -37.62 -55.17 -3.92
C SER A 459 -36.96 -53.94 -4.58
N THR A 460 -37.44 -52.74 -4.27
CA THR A 460 -36.84 -51.48 -4.75
C THR A 460 -35.34 -51.35 -4.47
N LYS A 461 -34.79 -52.07 -3.47
CA LYS A 461 -33.35 -52.11 -3.19
C LYS A 461 -32.51 -52.60 -4.37
N PHE A 462 -33.08 -53.41 -5.25
CA PHE A 462 -32.39 -53.84 -6.47
C PHE A 462 -32.26 -52.69 -7.47
N MET A 463 -33.36 -51.99 -7.77
CA MET A 463 -33.35 -50.81 -8.64
C MET A 463 -32.53 -49.66 -8.05
N ASP A 464 -32.58 -49.41 -6.74
CA ASP A 464 -31.66 -48.51 -6.04
C ASP A 464 -30.19 -48.88 -6.38
N THR A 465 -29.84 -50.17 -6.27
CA THR A 465 -28.46 -50.64 -6.53
C THR A 465 -28.06 -50.45 -7.99
N VAL A 466 -28.87 -50.93 -8.95
CA VAL A 466 -28.55 -50.83 -10.39
C VAL A 466 -28.51 -49.37 -10.86
N ILE A 467 -29.52 -48.55 -10.54
CA ILE A 467 -29.57 -47.16 -10.98
C ILE A 467 -28.42 -46.37 -10.33
N PHE A 468 -28.14 -46.55 -9.03
CA PHE A 468 -27.03 -45.83 -8.42
C PHE A 468 -25.67 -46.33 -8.95
N THR A 469 -25.49 -47.63 -9.25
CA THR A 469 -24.30 -48.14 -9.94
C THR A 469 -24.13 -47.52 -11.34
N LEU A 470 -25.19 -47.46 -12.15
CA LEU A 470 -25.15 -46.88 -13.49
C LEU A 470 -24.72 -45.41 -13.50
N TYR A 471 -24.99 -44.66 -12.43
CA TYR A 471 -24.52 -43.28 -12.22
C TYR A 471 -23.39 -43.17 -11.18
N ASN A 472 -22.63 -44.24 -10.89
CA ASN A 472 -21.54 -44.28 -9.89
C ASN A 472 -21.85 -43.59 -8.54
N TYR A 473 -23.08 -43.74 -8.02
CA TYR A 473 -23.61 -43.08 -6.81
C TYR A 473 -23.54 -41.54 -6.87
N ALA A 474 -23.57 -40.98 -8.08
CA ALA A 474 -23.28 -39.58 -8.39
C ALA A 474 -21.93 -39.11 -7.83
N SER A 475 -20.87 -39.90 -8.05
CA SER A 475 -19.51 -39.56 -7.61
C SER A 475 -19.12 -38.15 -8.06
N ASN A 476 -19.42 -37.81 -9.32
CA ASN A 476 -19.05 -36.57 -9.97
C ASN A 476 -20.23 -35.69 -10.38
N GLN A 477 -19.91 -34.49 -10.85
CA GLN A 477 -20.88 -33.46 -11.18
C GLN A 477 -21.79 -33.82 -12.37
N ARG A 478 -21.28 -34.58 -13.35
CA ARG A 478 -22.02 -35.01 -14.55
C ARG A 478 -23.05 -36.08 -14.18
N GLU A 479 -22.64 -37.08 -13.42
CA GLU A 479 -23.54 -38.12 -12.90
C GLU A 479 -24.62 -37.53 -11.99
N GLU A 480 -24.28 -36.54 -11.15
CA GLU A 480 -25.26 -35.83 -10.31
C GLU A 480 -26.29 -35.07 -11.16
N TYR A 481 -25.88 -34.47 -12.28
CA TYR A 481 -26.78 -33.83 -13.23
C TYR A 481 -27.69 -34.84 -13.95
N LEU A 482 -27.14 -35.89 -14.54
CA LEU A 482 -27.92 -36.88 -15.30
C LEU A 482 -28.85 -37.71 -14.41
N LEU A 483 -28.43 -38.08 -13.20
CA LEU A 483 -29.28 -38.75 -12.21
C LEU A 483 -30.43 -37.83 -11.74
N LEU A 484 -30.20 -36.51 -11.64
CA LEU A 484 -31.28 -35.56 -11.35
C LEU A 484 -32.24 -35.40 -12.53
N LYS A 485 -31.77 -35.44 -13.78
CA LYS A 485 -32.64 -35.49 -14.97
C LYS A 485 -33.43 -36.80 -15.07
N LEU A 486 -32.87 -37.93 -14.63
CA LEU A 486 -33.62 -39.18 -14.46
C LEU A 486 -34.70 -39.05 -13.38
N PHE A 487 -34.36 -38.54 -12.18
CA PHE A 487 -35.35 -38.34 -11.13
C PHE A 487 -36.44 -37.32 -11.51
N GLU A 488 -36.10 -36.27 -12.27
CA GLU A 488 -37.07 -35.31 -12.83
C GLU A 488 -38.03 -36.01 -13.80
N SER A 489 -37.49 -36.70 -14.82
CA SER A 489 -38.28 -37.39 -15.86
C SER A 489 -39.16 -38.48 -15.25
N ALA A 490 -38.60 -39.29 -14.36
CA ALA A 490 -39.33 -40.36 -13.69
C ALA A 490 -40.41 -39.80 -12.74
N LEU A 491 -40.15 -38.73 -11.98
CA LEU A 491 -41.18 -38.15 -11.11
C LEU A 491 -42.31 -37.51 -11.90
N GLN A 492 -42.00 -36.88 -13.04
CA GLN A 492 -43.02 -36.37 -13.96
C GLN A 492 -43.94 -37.49 -14.47
N GLU A 493 -43.36 -38.62 -14.86
CA GLU A 493 -44.11 -39.82 -15.28
C GLU A 493 -44.90 -40.47 -14.13
N GLU A 494 -44.35 -40.53 -12.91
CA GLU A 494 -45.07 -41.07 -11.73
C GLU A 494 -46.33 -40.25 -11.42
N ILE A 495 -46.23 -38.92 -11.47
CA ILE A 495 -47.35 -38.01 -11.21
C ILE A 495 -48.37 -38.07 -12.36
N LYS A 496 -47.91 -38.04 -13.61
CA LYS A 496 -48.78 -38.07 -14.79
C LYS A 496 -49.55 -39.39 -14.87
N SER A 497 -48.89 -40.52 -14.67
CA SER A 497 -49.42 -41.85 -15.00
C SER A 497 -49.83 -42.74 -13.81
N LYS A 498 -49.58 -42.35 -12.54
CA LYS A 498 -49.95 -43.16 -11.35
C LYS A 498 -50.61 -42.41 -10.17
N VAL A 499 -50.70 -41.07 -10.20
CA VAL A 499 -51.27 -40.27 -9.09
C VAL A 499 -52.62 -39.69 -9.52
N ASP A 500 -53.72 -40.27 -9.05
CA ASP A 500 -55.08 -39.83 -9.42
C ASP A 500 -55.62 -38.76 -8.47
N GLN A 501 -55.20 -38.79 -7.20
CA GLN A 501 -55.46 -37.74 -6.22
C GLN A 501 -54.17 -37.27 -5.55
N ILE A 502 -54.15 -35.99 -5.18
CA ILE A 502 -53.00 -35.32 -4.53
C ILE A 502 -52.59 -36.05 -3.23
N GLN A 503 -53.54 -36.71 -2.55
CA GLN A 503 -53.28 -37.46 -1.32
C GLN A 503 -52.55 -38.79 -1.53
N ASP A 504 -52.55 -39.37 -2.74
CA ASP A 504 -51.93 -40.67 -3.03
C ASP A 504 -50.41 -40.66 -2.84
N ILE A 505 -49.78 -39.49 -2.99
CA ILE A 505 -48.35 -39.26 -2.70
C ILE A 505 -48.07 -39.29 -1.18
N VAL A 506 -49.08 -39.07 -0.34
CA VAL A 506 -48.98 -39.16 1.13
C VAL A 506 -49.27 -40.58 1.61
N THR A 507 -50.38 -41.16 1.17
CA THR A 507 -50.87 -42.48 1.61
C THR A 507 -50.12 -43.65 0.96
N GLY A 508 -49.71 -43.49 -0.30
CA GLY A 508 -49.06 -44.53 -1.09
C GLY A 508 -47.54 -44.66 -0.88
N ASN A 509 -46.93 -45.53 -1.67
CA ASN A 509 -45.49 -45.76 -1.73
C ASN A 509 -44.91 -45.37 -3.10
N PRO A 510 -44.92 -44.07 -3.48
CA PRO A 510 -44.35 -43.60 -4.74
C PRO A 510 -42.88 -44.04 -4.87
N THR A 511 -42.57 -44.70 -5.98
CA THR A 511 -41.31 -45.41 -6.20
C THR A 511 -40.18 -44.43 -6.42
N VAL A 512 -40.41 -43.37 -7.21
CA VAL A 512 -39.36 -42.38 -7.52
C VAL A 512 -39.04 -41.54 -6.29
N ILE A 513 -40.05 -41.10 -5.54
CA ILE A 513 -39.85 -40.41 -4.25
C ILE A 513 -39.06 -41.27 -3.26
N LYS A 514 -39.33 -42.58 -3.20
CA LYS A 514 -38.55 -43.51 -2.37
C LYS A 514 -37.09 -43.60 -2.81
N MET A 515 -36.82 -43.71 -4.11
CA MET A 515 -35.45 -43.71 -4.68
C MET A 515 -34.71 -42.39 -4.39
N VAL A 516 -35.36 -41.24 -4.57
CA VAL A 516 -34.78 -39.92 -4.26
C VAL A 516 -34.42 -39.79 -2.78
N VAL A 517 -35.29 -40.24 -1.88
CA VAL A 517 -35.04 -40.22 -0.43
C VAL A 517 -33.96 -41.25 -0.04
N SER A 518 -33.92 -42.41 -0.68
CA SER A 518 -32.86 -43.44 -0.51
C SER A 518 -31.49 -42.85 -0.89
N PHE A 519 -31.38 -42.27 -2.08
CA PHE A 519 -30.17 -41.62 -2.58
C PHE A 519 -29.67 -40.47 -1.68
N ASN A 520 -30.55 -39.53 -1.30
CA ASN A 520 -30.19 -38.40 -0.46
C ASN A 520 -29.92 -38.76 1.01
N ARG A 521 -30.15 -40.02 1.41
CA ARG A 521 -29.72 -40.59 2.71
C ARG A 521 -28.41 -41.36 2.64
N GLY A 522 -27.94 -41.72 1.45
CA GLY A 522 -26.61 -42.29 1.26
C GLY A 522 -25.49 -41.31 1.65
N ALA A 523 -24.25 -41.80 1.69
CA ALA A 523 -23.09 -41.11 2.27
C ALA A 523 -22.87 -39.64 1.79
N ARG A 524 -23.28 -39.29 0.56
CA ARG A 524 -23.17 -37.90 0.05
C ARG A 524 -24.17 -36.93 0.71
N GLY A 525 -25.38 -37.39 1.04
CA GLY A 525 -26.45 -36.57 1.63
C GLY A 525 -26.61 -36.73 3.14
N GLN A 526 -26.13 -37.84 3.72
CA GLN A 526 -26.13 -38.10 5.15
C GLN A 526 -25.45 -37.00 5.98
N ASN A 527 -24.36 -36.42 5.45
CA ASN A 527 -23.65 -35.30 6.07
C ASN A 527 -24.54 -34.06 6.28
N ALA A 528 -25.51 -33.79 5.40
CA ALA A 528 -26.41 -32.64 5.54
C ALA A 528 -27.39 -32.84 6.71
N LEU A 529 -28.07 -34.00 6.76
CA LEU A 529 -28.95 -34.36 7.89
C LEU A 529 -28.19 -34.41 9.22
N ARG A 530 -26.95 -34.92 9.22
CA ARG A 530 -26.08 -34.97 10.39
C ARG A 530 -25.66 -33.58 10.87
N GLN A 531 -25.25 -32.68 9.97
CA GLN A 531 -24.93 -31.29 10.34
C GLN A 531 -26.13 -30.53 10.91
N LEU A 532 -27.32 -30.78 10.37
CA LEU A 532 -28.57 -30.15 10.81
C LEU A 532 -29.06 -30.72 12.15
N LEU A 533 -29.27 -32.04 12.25
CA LEU A 533 -29.95 -32.67 13.38
C LEU A 533 -29.03 -33.02 14.56
N ALA A 534 -27.76 -33.40 14.32
CA ALA A 534 -26.91 -33.96 15.37
C ALA A 534 -26.67 -33.03 16.58
N PRO A 535 -26.57 -31.69 16.46
CA PRO A 535 -26.43 -30.82 17.62
C PRO A 535 -27.64 -30.92 18.57
N VAL A 536 -28.86 -30.80 18.05
CA VAL A 536 -30.09 -30.78 18.86
C VAL A 536 -30.49 -32.17 19.32
N VAL A 537 -30.27 -33.20 18.49
CA VAL A 537 -30.49 -34.60 18.89
C VAL A 537 -29.52 -35.01 20.01
N ARG A 538 -28.26 -34.56 19.98
CA ARG A 538 -27.31 -34.81 21.07
C ARG A 538 -27.75 -34.13 22.37
N GLU A 539 -28.19 -32.88 22.31
CA GLU A 539 -28.74 -32.15 23.48
C GLU A 539 -29.90 -32.92 24.14
N ILE A 540 -30.85 -33.44 23.34
CA ILE A 540 -32.00 -34.24 23.81
C ILE A 540 -31.59 -35.60 24.41
N ILE A 541 -30.46 -36.16 23.98
CA ILE A 541 -29.94 -37.46 24.44
C ILE A 541 -29.08 -37.32 25.70
N GLU A 542 -28.37 -36.21 25.85
CA GLU A 542 -27.52 -35.91 27.02
C GLU A 542 -28.31 -35.43 28.24
N ASP A 543 -29.48 -34.82 28.06
CA ASP A 543 -30.38 -34.45 29.15
C ASP A 543 -31.08 -35.68 29.76
N LYS A 544 -30.52 -36.15 30.89
CA LYS A 544 -31.06 -37.27 31.69
C LYS A 544 -32.28 -36.89 32.55
N SER A 545 -32.65 -35.61 32.62
CA SER A 545 -33.82 -35.14 33.36
C SER A 545 -35.06 -34.99 32.48
N LEU A 546 -34.88 -34.88 31.16
CA LEU A 546 -35.94 -34.76 30.19
C LEU A 546 -36.76 -36.07 30.09
N VAL A 547 -37.98 -36.04 30.61
CA VAL A 547 -38.99 -37.11 30.42
C VAL A 547 -40.24 -36.50 29.81
N ILE A 548 -40.36 -36.59 28.49
CA ILE A 548 -41.54 -36.16 27.76
C ILE A 548 -42.53 -37.32 27.74
N ASN A 549 -43.61 -37.20 28.51
CA ASN A 549 -44.75 -38.10 28.43
C ASN A 549 -46.01 -37.29 28.11
N THR A 550 -46.75 -37.72 27.08
CA THR A 550 -47.98 -37.05 26.61
C THR A 550 -49.23 -37.86 26.93
N ASN A 551 -49.11 -39.11 27.39
CA ASN A 551 -50.26 -39.95 27.75
C ASN A 551 -50.61 -39.78 29.24
N PRO A 552 -51.82 -39.27 29.60
CA PRO A 552 -52.20 -39.09 31.00
C PRO A 552 -52.26 -40.41 31.80
N VAL A 553 -52.56 -41.55 31.15
CA VAL A 553 -52.58 -42.87 31.81
C VAL A 553 -51.18 -43.30 32.23
N ASP A 554 -50.17 -43.04 31.39
CA ASP A 554 -48.79 -43.41 31.70
C ASP A 554 -48.15 -42.44 32.71
N ILE A 555 -48.54 -41.16 32.70
CA ILE A 555 -48.17 -40.19 33.75
C ILE A 555 -48.74 -40.64 35.10
N TYR A 556 -50.02 -41.03 35.13
CA TYR A 556 -50.69 -41.54 36.33
C TYR A 556 -50.03 -42.84 36.83
N LYS A 557 -49.75 -43.81 35.96
CA LYS A 557 -49.02 -45.04 36.34
C LYS A 557 -47.61 -44.76 36.87
N ALA A 558 -46.87 -43.83 36.25
CA ALA A 558 -45.56 -43.41 36.73
C ALA A 558 -45.64 -42.73 38.11
N TRP A 559 -46.66 -41.91 38.35
CA TRP A 559 -46.93 -41.28 39.65
C TRP A 559 -47.29 -42.31 40.73
N VAL A 560 -48.17 -43.27 40.43
CA VAL A 560 -48.49 -44.40 41.33
C VAL A 560 -47.23 -45.21 41.65
N ASN A 561 -46.46 -45.65 40.66
CA ASN A 561 -45.21 -46.38 40.87
C ASN A 561 -44.20 -45.58 41.70
N GLN A 562 -44.13 -44.25 41.52
CA GLN A 562 -43.28 -43.37 42.33
C GLN A 562 -43.74 -43.33 43.79
N LEU A 563 -45.04 -43.19 44.06
CA LEU A 563 -45.61 -43.20 45.41
C LEU A 563 -45.37 -44.55 46.12
N GLU A 564 -45.61 -45.68 45.44
CA GLU A 564 -45.40 -47.02 46.01
C GLU A 564 -43.91 -47.28 46.29
N THR A 565 -43.01 -46.81 45.42
CA THR A 565 -41.56 -46.94 45.61
C THR A 565 -41.05 -46.08 46.77
N GLN A 566 -41.63 -44.89 46.99
CA GLN A 566 -41.25 -43.99 48.08
C GLN A 566 -41.86 -44.38 49.44
N THR A 567 -43.05 -44.97 49.46
CA THR A 567 -43.77 -45.34 50.70
C THR A 567 -43.57 -46.80 51.13
N GLY A 568 -43.24 -47.70 50.19
CA GLY A 568 -43.11 -49.14 50.44
C GLY A 568 -44.45 -49.84 50.74
N GLN A 569 -45.57 -49.23 50.34
CA GLN A 569 -46.93 -49.73 50.54
C GLN A 569 -47.71 -49.66 49.20
N ALA A 570 -48.73 -50.51 49.05
CA ALA A 570 -49.66 -50.40 47.92
C ALA A 570 -50.43 -49.08 48.03
N SER A 571 -50.62 -48.40 46.90
CA SER A 571 -51.42 -47.19 46.83
C SER A 571 -52.91 -47.51 46.94
N ASN A 572 -53.70 -46.59 47.51
CA ASN A 572 -55.17 -46.67 47.51
C ASN A 572 -55.77 -46.24 46.15
N LEU A 573 -54.98 -46.28 45.07
CA LEU A 573 -55.31 -45.77 43.75
C LEU A 573 -55.45 -46.95 42.76
N PRO A 574 -56.47 -46.98 41.90
CA PRO A 574 -56.64 -48.06 40.92
C PRO A 574 -55.48 -48.08 39.91
N TYR A 575 -54.96 -49.27 39.57
CA TYR A 575 -53.84 -49.43 38.63
C TYR A 575 -54.23 -49.33 37.14
N GLU A 576 -55.48 -49.66 36.83
CA GLU A 576 -56.07 -49.57 35.49
C GLU A 576 -57.13 -48.47 35.48
N VAL A 577 -56.92 -47.44 34.66
CA VAL A 577 -57.63 -46.16 34.72
C VAL A 577 -57.73 -45.58 33.31
N ASN A 578 -58.92 -45.08 32.94
CA ASN A 578 -59.16 -44.45 31.65
C ASN A 578 -58.58 -43.02 31.61
N ALA A 579 -58.28 -42.49 30.41
CA ALA A 579 -57.63 -41.19 30.26
C ALA A 579 -58.36 -40.04 30.98
N GLU A 580 -59.69 -40.01 30.93
CA GLU A 580 -60.53 -39.02 31.63
C GLU A 580 -60.42 -39.12 33.16
N GLN A 581 -60.35 -40.34 33.70
CA GLN A 581 -60.22 -40.60 35.12
C GLN A 581 -58.81 -40.24 35.62
N ALA A 582 -57.76 -40.56 34.84
CA ALA A 582 -56.40 -40.12 35.13
C ALA A 582 -56.30 -38.59 35.16
N LEU A 583 -56.98 -37.91 34.22
CA LEU A 583 -57.13 -36.45 34.15
C LEU A 583 -58.06 -35.86 35.23
N SER A 584 -58.68 -36.65 36.11
CA SER A 584 -59.38 -36.11 37.28
C SER A 584 -58.41 -35.62 38.36
N HIS A 585 -57.20 -36.18 38.42
CA HIS A 585 -56.18 -35.86 39.42
C HIS A 585 -55.36 -34.61 39.03
N GLU A 586 -55.29 -33.64 39.94
CA GLU A 586 -54.57 -32.38 39.76
C GLU A 586 -53.06 -32.59 39.48
N GLU A 587 -52.42 -33.49 40.23
CA GLU A 587 -51.00 -33.86 40.03
C GLU A 587 -50.71 -34.38 38.62
N VAL A 588 -51.65 -35.13 38.01
CA VAL A 588 -51.52 -35.64 36.64
C VAL A 588 -51.66 -34.51 35.62
N ARG A 589 -52.56 -33.55 35.85
CA ARG A 589 -52.70 -32.35 35.00
C ARG A 589 -51.44 -31.49 35.05
N THR A 590 -50.92 -31.20 36.24
CA THR A 590 -49.72 -30.36 36.43
C THR A 590 -48.48 -31.00 35.81
N ARG A 591 -48.33 -32.33 35.93
CA ARG A 591 -47.25 -33.08 35.25
C ARG A 591 -47.42 -33.07 33.73
N LEU A 592 -48.63 -33.31 33.21
CA LEU A 592 -48.90 -33.28 31.77
C LEU A 592 -48.65 -31.89 31.16
N GLU A 593 -49.11 -30.82 31.82
CA GLU A 593 -48.91 -29.45 31.35
C GLU A 593 -47.43 -29.07 31.33
N SER A 594 -46.66 -29.45 32.36
CA SER A 594 -45.19 -29.31 32.37
C SER A 594 -44.54 -30.10 31.23
N SER A 595 -44.95 -31.36 31.00
CA SER A 595 -44.46 -32.17 29.87
C SER A 595 -44.82 -31.58 28.49
N ASN A 596 -46.00 -30.95 28.35
CA ASN A 596 -46.40 -30.26 27.12
C ASN A 596 -45.54 -29.02 26.86
N GLN A 597 -45.27 -28.21 27.89
CA GLN A 597 -44.41 -27.03 27.78
C GLN A 597 -42.95 -27.41 27.46
N MET A 598 -42.42 -28.46 28.09
CA MET A 598 -41.11 -29.02 27.72
C MET A 598 -41.08 -29.55 26.29
N LEU A 599 -42.13 -30.25 25.84
CA LEU A 599 -42.26 -30.72 24.45
C LEU A 599 -42.27 -29.56 23.45
N CYS A 600 -43.02 -28.48 23.70
CA CYS A 600 -42.99 -27.28 22.87
C CYS A 600 -41.59 -26.64 22.81
N ALA A 601 -40.93 -26.46 23.96
CA ALA A 601 -39.59 -25.85 24.02
C ALA A 601 -38.52 -26.67 23.28
N VAL A 602 -38.55 -28.00 23.40
CA VAL A 602 -37.64 -28.89 22.65
C VAL A 602 -38.00 -28.93 21.16
N THR A 603 -39.29 -28.90 20.83
CA THR A 603 -39.77 -28.85 19.44
C THR A 603 -39.32 -27.57 18.73
N ASP A 604 -39.42 -26.41 19.39
CA ASP A 604 -38.96 -25.13 18.82
C ASP A 604 -37.44 -25.09 18.59
N LYS A 605 -36.62 -25.77 19.41
CA LYS A 605 -35.17 -25.93 19.14
C LYS A 605 -34.91 -26.70 17.84
N VAL A 606 -35.54 -27.87 17.67
CA VAL A 606 -35.39 -28.70 16.46
C VAL A 606 -35.93 -27.96 15.23
N LEU A 607 -37.08 -27.30 15.35
CA LEU A 607 -37.69 -26.48 14.31
C LEU A 607 -36.78 -25.31 13.88
N SER A 608 -36.16 -24.62 14.85
CA SER A 608 -35.25 -23.50 14.57
C SER A 608 -34.00 -23.98 13.81
N SER A 609 -33.46 -25.15 14.18
CA SER A 609 -32.38 -25.79 13.42
C SER A 609 -32.79 -26.12 11.98
N ILE A 610 -33.96 -26.76 11.79
CA ILE A 610 -34.49 -27.08 10.46
C ILE A 610 -34.66 -25.82 9.61
N THR A 611 -35.37 -24.82 10.13
CA THR A 611 -35.74 -23.60 9.37
C THR A 611 -34.56 -22.67 9.08
N SER A 612 -33.54 -22.62 9.94
CA SER A 612 -32.31 -21.86 9.68
C SER A 612 -31.36 -22.53 8.69
N SER A 613 -31.49 -23.83 8.46
CA SER A 613 -30.52 -24.66 7.72
C SER A 613 -30.92 -24.93 6.27
N LEU A 614 -31.64 -24.00 5.63
CA LEU A 614 -32.16 -24.13 4.26
C LEU A 614 -31.07 -24.37 3.19
N GLU A 615 -29.86 -23.87 3.41
CA GLU A 615 -28.72 -24.04 2.51
C GLU A 615 -27.99 -25.39 2.66
N SER A 616 -28.15 -26.10 3.79
CA SER A 616 -27.51 -27.40 3.98
C SER A 616 -28.27 -28.55 3.30
N ILE A 617 -29.58 -28.38 3.05
CA ILE A 617 -30.38 -29.38 2.32
C ILE A 617 -29.80 -29.57 0.91
N PRO A 618 -29.47 -30.82 0.50
CA PRO A 618 -28.91 -31.08 -0.81
C PRO A 618 -29.75 -30.48 -1.94
N TYR A 619 -29.08 -29.79 -2.89
CA TYR A 619 -29.73 -29.20 -4.08
C TYR A 619 -30.68 -30.20 -4.75
N GLY A 620 -30.29 -31.48 -4.86
CA GLY A 620 -31.11 -32.50 -5.50
C GLY A 620 -32.47 -32.70 -4.82
N MET A 621 -32.51 -32.69 -3.49
CA MET A 621 -33.75 -32.80 -2.73
C MET A 621 -34.63 -31.55 -2.89
N ARG A 622 -34.03 -30.35 -2.89
CA ARG A 622 -34.74 -29.07 -3.13
C ARG A 622 -35.25 -28.95 -4.56
N TYR A 623 -34.47 -29.37 -5.55
CA TYR A 623 -34.88 -29.39 -6.95
C TYR A 623 -36.03 -30.38 -7.20
N ILE A 624 -35.97 -31.58 -6.62
CA ILE A 624 -37.09 -32.53 -6.71
C ILE A 624 -38.33 -32.02 -5.97
N ALA A 625 -38.20 -31.26 -4.88
CA ALA A 625 -39.34 -30.55 -4.28
C ALA A 625 -39.95 -29.48 -5.22
N LYS A 626 -39.12 -28.75 -5.98
CA LYS A 626 -39.57 -27.82 -7.03
C LYS A 626 -40.32 -28.56 -8.15
N VAL A 627 -39.74 -29.63 -8.69
CA VAL A 627 -40.37 -30.48 -9.73
C VAL A 627 -41.69 -31.05 -9.23
N LEU A 628 -41.72 -31.61 -8.01
CA LEU A 628 -42.93 -32.15 -7.38
C LEU A 628 -44.05 -31.10 -7.29
N LYS A 629 -43.74 -29.88 -6.84
CA LYS A 629 -44.72 -28.77 -6.77
C LYS A 629 -45.23 -28.39 -8.16
N SER A 630 -44.33 -28.18 -9.13
CA SER A 630 -44.69 -27.77 -10.49
C SER A 630 -45.54 -28.81 -11.22
N THR A 631 -45.13 -30.08 -11.23
CA THR A 631 -45.86 -31.14 -11.93
C THR A 631 -47.22 -31.42 -11.28
N LEU A 632 -47.34 -31.30 -9.95
CA LEU A 632 -48.65 -31.41 -9.28
C LEU A 632 -49.57 -30.24 -9.63
N HIS A 633 -49.06 -29.02 -9.78
CA HIS A 633 -49.85 -27.89 -10.24
C HIS A 633 -50.25 -28.02 -11.72
N GLU A 634 -49.37 -28.60 -12.56
CA GLU A 634 -49.66 -28.94 -13.96
C GLU A 634 -50.78 -29.98 -14.08
N LYS A 635 -50.78 -31.04 -13.26
CA LYS A 635 -51.82 -32.08 -13.26
C LYS A 635 -53.10 -31.68 -12.54
N PHE A 636 -53.00 -30.86 -11.48
CA PHE A 636 -54.13 -30.42 -10.65
C PHE A 636 -54.12 -28.87 -10.51
N PRO A 637 -54.58 -28.12 -11.54
CA PRO A 637 -54.59 -26.66 -11.50
C PRO A 637 -55.46 -26.06 -10.39
N ASP A 638 -56.54 -26.76 -10.01
CA ASP A 638 -57.48 -26.35 -8.96
C ASP A 638 -56.92 -26.53 -7.53
N ALA A 639 -55.75 -27.18 -7.37
CA ALA A 639 -55.13 -27.42 -6.08
C ALA A 639 -54.60 -26.13 -5.45
N THR A 640 -54.88 -25.89 -4.16
CA THR A 640 -54.34 -24.70 -3.49
C THR A 640 -52.83 -24.84 -3.26
N GLU A 641 -52.11 -23.71 -3.29
CA GLU A 641 -50.66 -23.72 -2.98
C GLU A 641 -50.38 -24.26 -1.57
N ASP A 642 -51.33 -24.10 -0.63
CA ASP A 642 -51.23 -24.62 0.74
C ASP A 642 -51.26 -26.16 0.79
N GLU A 643 -52.08 -26.79 -0.04
CA GLU A 643 -52.11 -28.25 -0.21
C GLU A 643 -50.86 -28.77 -0.90
N LEU A 644 -50.42 -28.13 -1.99
CA LEU A 644 -49.18 -28.48 -2.69
C LEU A 644 -47.95 -28.36 -1.77
N LEU A 645 -47.89 -27.33 -0.91
CA LEU A 645 -46.83 -27.16 0.09
C LEU A 645 -46.88 -28.22 1.20
N LYS A 646 -48.05 -28.78 1.55
CA LYS A 646 -48.13 -29.96 2.46
C LYS A 646 -47.54 -31.21 1.82
N ILE A 647 -47.71 -31.40 0.50
CA ILE A 647 -47.07 -32.52 -0.22
C ILE A 647 -45.55 -32.35 -0.29
N VAL A 648 -45.06 -31.12 -0.51
CA VAL A 648 -43.63 -30.79 -0.39
C VAL A 648 -43.11 -31.03 1.04
N GLY A 649 -43.89 -30.64 2.05
CA GLY A 649 -43.58 -30.92 3.46
C GLY A 649 -43.54 -32.42 3.78
N ASN A 650 -44.40 -33.22 3.14
CA ASN A 650 -44.37 -34.67 3.25
C ASN A 650 -43.08 -35.27 2.66
N LEU A 651 -42.55 -34.73 1.56
CA LEU A 651 -41.23 -35.12 1.03
C LEU A 651 -40.10 -34.68 1.98
N LEU A 652 -39.99 -33.37 2.24
CA LEU A 652 -38.85 -32.75 2.91
C LEU A 652 -38.78 -33.07 4.41
N TYR A 653 -39.90 -32.99 5.11
CA TYR A 653 -39.96 -33.33 6.54
C TYR A 653 -40.26 -34.81 6.75
N TYR A 654 -41.47 -35.29 6.39
CA TYR A 654 -41.93 -36.61 6.85
C TYR A 654 -41.18 -37.78 6.21
N ARG A 655 -40.92 -37.78 4.90
CA ARG A 655 -40.20 -38.87 4.24
C ARG A 655 -38.68 -38.75 4.41
N TYR A 656 -38.09 -37.55 4.41
CA TYR A 656 -36.64 -37.35 4.49
C TYR A 656 -36.07 -37.13 5.91
N MET A 657 -36.55 -36.13 6.67
CA MET A 657 -35.98 -35.79 8.00
C MET A 657 -36.52 -36.64 9.15
N ASN A 658 -37.84 -36.84 9.22
CA ASN A 658 -38.54 -37.37 10.40
C ASN A 658 -38.01 -38.73 10.92
N PRO A 659 -37.75 -39.76 10.07
CA PRO A 659 -37.14 -41.01 10.53
C PRO A 659 -35.74 -40.85 11.16
N ALA A 660 -34.96 -39.87 10.72
CA ALA A 660 -33.63 -39.57 11.27
C ALA A 660 -33.70 -38.85 12.63
N ILE A 661 -34.86 -38.27 12.99
CA ILE A 661 -35.13 -37.77 14.34
C ILE A 661 -35.57 -38.93 15.25
N VAL A 662 -36.42 -39.84 14.77
CA VAL A 662 -36.96 -40.98 15.54
C VAL A 662 -35.90 -42.05 15.85
N ALA A 663 -35.00 -42.33 14.89
CA ALA A 663 -33.95 -43.34 15.00
C ALA A 663 -32.58 -42.77 14.58
N PRO A 664 -32.00 -41.83 15.35
CA PRO A 664 -30.75 -41.16 14.97
C PRO A 664 -29.53 -42.10 14.97
N ASP A 665 -29.64 -43.24 15.67
CA ASP A 665 -28.77 -44.40 15.59
C ASP A 665 -28.85 -45.07 14.19
N GLY A 666 -30.07 -45.41 13.74
CA GLY A 666 -30.31 -46.08 12.46
C GLY A 666 -30.06 -45.23 11.19
N PHE A 667 -29.68 -43.96 11.34
CA PHE A 667 -29.36 -43.04 10.24
C PHE A 667 -27.99 -42.34 10.41
N ASP A 668 -27.11 -42.85 11.28
CA ASP A 668 -25.77 -42.30 11.65
C ASP A 668 -25.73 -40.78 11.95
N ILE A 669 -26.82 -40.23 12.49
CA ILE A 669 -26.89 -38.82 12.93
C ILE A 669 -26.00 -38.62 14.17
N ILE A 670 -25.86 -39.66 14.99
CA ILE A 670 -24.99 -39.69 16.16
C ILE A 670 -24.04 -40.90 16.09
N ASP A 671 -22.81 -40.72 16.55
CA ASP A 671 -21.86 -41.83 16.71
C ASP A 671 -22.14 -42.53 18.06
N MET A 672 -22.85 -43.65 18.03
CA MET A 672 -23.00 -44.52 19.21
C MET A 672 -21.77 -45.43 19.35
N THR A 673 -21.41 -45.79 20.58
CA THR A 673 -20.40 -46.83 20.82
C THR A 673 -20.90 -48.20 20.35
N ALA A 674 -19.99 -49.10 19.97
CA ALA A 674 -20.37 -50.43 19.50
C ALA A 674 -21.19 -51.20 20.57
N GLY A 675 -22.42 -51.61 20.21
CA GLY A 675 -23.39 -52.22 21.11
C GLY A 675 -24.27 -51.25 21.91
N GLY A 676 -24.07 -49.94 21.79
CA GLY A 676 -24.94 -48.92 22.39
C GLY A 676 -26.24 -48.72 21.60
N GLN A 677 -27.38 -48.82 22.29
CA GLN A 677 -28.71 -48.47 21.76
C GLN A 677 -29.27 -47.28 22.55
N LEU A 678 -30.11 -46.44 21.92
CA LEU A 678 -30.84 -45.41 22.66
C LEU A 678 -31.71 -46.02 23.77
N HIS A 679 -31.72 -45.35 24.93
CA HIS A 679 -32.61 -45.68 26.03
C HIS A 679 -34.08 -45.55 25.61
N SER A 680 -34.97 -46.33 26.24
CA SER A 680 -36.41 -46.30 25.94
C SER A 680 -36.97 -44.87 26.03
N ASP A 681 -36.58 -44.12 27.08
CA ASP A 681 -36.97 -42.71 27.26
C ASP A 681 -36.41 -41.76 26.20
N GLN A 682 -35.15 -41.92 25.79
CA GLN A 682 -34.56 -41.09 24.74
C GLN A 682 -35.30 -41.28 23.41
N ARG A 683 -35.62 -42.52 23.06
CA ARG A 683 -36.40 -42.86 21.86
C ARG A 683 -37.86 -42.38 21.97
N ARG A 684 -38.46 -42.40 23.17
CA ARG A 684 -39.79 -41.82 23.46
C ARG A 684 -39.82 -40.30 23.35
N ASN A 685 -38.82 -39.61 23.88
CA ASN A 685 -38.67 -38.15 23.80
C ASN A 685 -38.56 -37.71 22.33
N LEU A 686 -37.62 -38.32 21.59
CA LEU A 686 -37.41 -38.04 20.17
C LEU A 686 -38.65 -38.40 19.32
N GLY A 687 -39.31 -39.52 19.60
CA GLY A 687 -40.57 -39.90 18.96
C GLY A 687 -41.72 -38.91 19.22
N SER A 688 -41.77 -38.31 20.41
CA SER A 688 -42.78 -37.29 20.77
C SER A 688 -42.54 -35.97 20.04
N VAL A 689 -41.28 -35.52 19.97
CA VAL A 689 -40.86 -34.32 19.20
C VAL A 689 -41.11 -34.52 17.70
N ALA A 690 -40.73 -35.68 17.16
CA ALA A 690 -40.99 -36.08 15.78
C ALA A 690 -42.49 -36.07 15.45
N LYS A 691 -43.34 -36.63 16.33
CA LYS A 691 -44.80 -36.60 16.18
C LYS A 691 -45.35 -35.16 16.19
N MET A 692 -44.87 -34.29 17.09
CA MET A 692 -45.28 -32.89 17.15
C MET A 692 -44.95 -32.14 15.86
N LEU A 693 -43.71 -32.28 15.37
CA LEU A 693 -43.26 -31.70 14.10
C LEU A 693 -44.00 -32.29 12.88
N GLN A 694 -44.32 -33.59 12.88
CA GLN A 694 -45.13 -34.21 11.82
C GLN A 694 -46.54 -33.60 11.76
N HIS A 695 -47.21 -33.46 12.90
CA HIS A 695 -48.52 -32.82 12.99
C HIS A 695 -48.45 -31.36 12.52
N ALA A 696 -47.43 -30.61 12.92
CA ALA A 696 -47.22 -29.24 12.48
C ALA A 696 -46.89 -29.12 10.97
N ALA A 697 -46.04 -29.98 10.41
CA ALA A 697 -45.68 -29.94 8.99
C ALA A 697 -46.87 -30.27 8.06
N ALA A 698 -47.81 -31.10 8.53
CA ALA A 698 -49.04 -31.43 7.81
C ALA A 698 -50.23 -30.49 8.11
N ASN A 699 -50.08 -29.55 9.05
CA ASN A 699 -51.15 -28.79 9.68
C ASN A 699 -52.30 -29.66 10.23
N LYS A 700 -51.98 -30.84 10.78
CA LYS A 700 -52.95 -31.79 11.34
C LYS A 700 -53.14 -31.56 12.84
N LEU A 701 -54.31 -31.07 13.22
CA LEU A 701 -54.68 -30.86 14.62
C LEU A 701 -54.85 -32.20 15.39
N PHE A 702 -54.79 -32.13 16.72
CA PHE A 702 -55.17 -33.22 17.63
C PHE A 702 -56.67 -33.21 17.86
N GLU A 703 -57.29 -34.38 17.65
CA GLU A 703 -58.72 -34.64 17.72
C GLU A 703 -58.98 -36.03 18.33
N GLY A 704 -60.25 -36.36 18.64
CA GLY A 704 -60.67 -37.67 19.14
C GLY A 704 -59.96 -38.09 20.43
N GLU A 705 -59.40 -39.31 20.45
CA GLU A 705 -58.67 -39.90 21.58
C GLU A 705 -57.51 -39.03 22.11
N SER A 706 -56.97 -38.14 21.27
CA SER A 706 -55.93 -37.17 21.63
C SER A 706 -56.46 -35.83 22.16
N GLY A 707 -57.74 -35.75 22.56
CA GLY A 707 -58.41 -34.52 23.01
C GLY A 707 -57.71 -33.77 24.16
N HIS A 708 -56.92 -34.45 24.98
CA HIS A 708 -56.10 -33.86 26.04
C HIS A 708 -54.90 -33.03 25.53
N LEU A 709 -54.56 -33.12 24.23
CA LEU A 709 -53.54 -32.31 23.57
C LEU A 709 -54.13 -31.13 22.76
N THR A 710 -55.44 -30.88 22.85
CA THR A 710 -56.12 -29.80 22.09
C THR A 710 -55.56 -28.40 22.38
N GLY A 711 -55.04 -28.16 23.59
CA GLY A 711 -54.32 -26.92 23.92
C GLY A 711 -53.08 -26.67 23.04
N MET A 712 -52.48 -27.73 22.48
CA MET A 712 -51.32 -27.64 21.59
C MET A 712 -51.70 -27.32 20.13
N ASN A 713 -52.99 -27.33 19.76
CA ASN A 713 -53.44 -27.05 18.39
C ASN A 713 -53.12 -25.62 17.93
N GLN A 714 -53.07 -24.66 18.86
CA GLN A 714 -52.60 -23.29 18.58
C GLN A 714 -51.11 -23.26 18.24
N TYR A 715 -50.27 -24.02 18.97
CA TYR A 715 -48.84 -24.16 18.69
C TYR A 715 -48.57 -24.88 17.36
N ILE A 716 -49.34 -25.93 17.04
CA ILE A 716 -49.31 -26.62 15.73
C ILE A 716 -49.57 -25.61 14.60
N SER A 717 -50.64 -24.81 14.72
CA SER A 717 -51.04 -23.85 13.68
C SER A 717 -50.00 -22.73 13.47
N GLN A 718 -49.38 -22.24 14.55
CA GLN A 718 -48.28 -21.26 14.49
C GLN A 718 -47.01 -21.87 13.87
N THR A 719 -46.72 -23.12 14.22
CA THR A 719 -45.56 -23.86 13.71
C THR A 719 -45.73 -24.22 12.23
N TYR A 720 -46.95 -24.49 11.77
CA TYR A 720 -47.23 -24.70 10.35
C TYR A 720 -46.87 -23.46 9.51
N GLN A 721 -47.14 -22.23 9.97
CA GLN A 721 -46.76 -21.04 9.21
C GLN A 721 -45.23 -20.89 9.04
N LYS A 722 -44.45 -21.25 10.07
CA LYS A 722 -42.98 -21.33 9.97
C LYS A 722 -42.56 -22.39 8.93
N PHE A 723 -43.17 -23.58 8.96
CA PHE A 723 -42.91 -24.66 7.98
C PHE A 723 -43.33 -24.30 6.55
N ARG A 724 -44.48 -23.63 6.36
CA ARG A 724 -45.02 -23.23 5.06
C ARG A 724 -44.07 -22.28 4.33
N ALA A 725 -43.58 -21.25 5.01
CA ALA A 725 -42.58 -20.33 4.46
C ALA A 725 -41.27 -21.06 4.11
N PHE A 726 -40.84 -22.00 4.95
CA PHE A 726 -39.65 -22.82 4.72
C PHE A 726 -39.80 -23.78 3.51
N PHE A 727 -40.95 -24.46 3.35
CA PHE A 727 -41.21 -25.31 2.19
C PHE A 727 -41.32 -24.50 0.89
N GLN A 728 -41.88 -23.28 0.94
CA GLN A 728 -41.92 -22.37 -0.20
C GLN A 728 -40.51 -21.94 -0.63
N ALA A 729 -39.66 -21.53 0.32
CA ALA A 729 -38.27 -21.18 0.07
C ALA A 729 -37.40 -22.38 -0.35
N ALA A 730 -37.74 -23.61 0.10
CA ALA A 730 -37.05 -24.83 -0.33
C ALA A 730 -37.24 -25.12 -1.82
N CYS A 731 -38.41 -24.80 -2.39
CA CYS A 731 -38.70 -24.94 -3.82
C CYS A 731 -38.06 -23.87 -4.71
N ASP A 732 -37.64 -22.72 -4.15
CA ASP A 732 -36.97 -21.67 -4.93
C ASP A 732 -35.51 -22.04 -5.17
N VAL A 733 -35.21 -22.48 -6.40
CA VAL A 733 -33.93 -23.08 -6.82
C VAL A 733 -33.73 -22.87 -8.33
N SER A 734 -32.50 -22.58 -8.75
CA SER A 734 -32.09 -22.52 -10.17
C SER A 734 -32.20 -23.87 -10.90
N ILE A 735 -32.27 -23.83 -12.21
CA ILE A 735 -32.40 -25.03 -13.08
C ILE A 735 -31.06 -25.81 -13.08
N PRO A 736 -31.04 -27.15 -13.23
CA PRO A 736 -29.80 -27.94 -13.09
C PRO A 736 -28.72 -27.49 -14.08
N GLU A 737 -29.10 -27.24 -15.33
CA GLU A 737 -28.30 -26.68 -16.41
C GLU A 737 -27.52 -25.42 -15.93
N GLU A 738 -28.23 -24.47 -15.30
CA GLU A 738 -27.63 -23.27 -14.70
C GLU A 738 -26.72 -23.61 -13.51
N ARG A 739 -27.21 -24.42 -12.55
CA ARG A 739 -26.46 -24.73 -11.31
C ARG A 739 -25.15 -25.45 -11.61
N PHE A 740 -25.18 -26.40 -12.53
CA PHE A 740 -24.02 -27.17 -12.94
C PHE A 740 -23.17 -26.43 -13.98
N ASN A 741 -23.74 -25.50 -14.77
CA ASN A 741 -23.11 -24.96 -15.99
C ASN A 741 -22.71 -26.14 -16.90
N MET A 742 -23.70 -26.97 -17.24
CA MET A 742 -23.56 -28.10 -18.16
C MET A 742 -24.47 -27.84 -19.35
N ASP A 743 -23.85 -27.59 -20.50
CA ASP A 743 -24.54 -27.41 -21.78
C ASP A 743 -24.47 -28.73 -22.59
N GLU A 744 -25.21 -28.84 -23.69
CA GLU A 744 -25.20 -30.02 -24.59
C GLU A 744 -23.77 -30.45 -25.02
N TYR A 745 -22.83 -29.51 -25.05
CA TYR A 745 -21.46 -29.69 -25.52
C TYR A 745 -20.45 -30.01 -24.39
N SER A 746 -20.86 -29.98 -23.12
CA SER A 746 -19.95 -30.15 -21.98
C SER A 746 -19.28 -31.54 -21.94
N ASP A 747 -20.02 -32.60 -22.31
CA ASP A 747 -19.50 -33.97 -22.42
C ASP A 747 -18.45 -34.13 -23.55
N MET A 748 -18.51 -33.31 -24.60
CA MET A 748 -17.52 -33.30 -25.69
C MET A 748 -16.24 -32.53 -25.33
N VAL A 749 -16.24 -31.82 -24.19
CA VAL A 749 -15.12 -30.98 -23.71
C VAL A 749 -14.44 -31.60 -22.48
N THR A 750 -15.05 -32.58 -21.82
CA THR A 750 -14.42 -33.32 -20.71
C THR A 750 -13.17 -34.09 -21.16
N LEU A 751 -12.12 -34.02 -20.33
CA LEU A 751 -10.79 -34.58 -20.62
C LEU A 751 -10.72 -36.10 -20.53
N SER A 752 -11.57 -36.70 -19.71
CA SER A 752 -11.69 -38.13 -19.48
C SER A 752 -13.06 -38.59 -19.99
N LYS A 753 -13.09 -39.68 -20.76
CA LYS A 753 -14.35 -40.37 -21.10
C LYS A 753 -14.98 -40.91 -19.81
N PRO A 754 -16.31 -40.82 -19.60
CA PRO A 754 -16.92 -41.28 -18.38
C PRO A 754 -16.74 -42.80 -18.19
N VAL A 755 -16.38 -43.23 -16.99
CA VAL A 755 -16.12 -44.64 -16.65
C VAL A 755 -17.17 -45.10 -15.64
N ILE A 756 -17.86 -46.21 -15.91
CA ILE A 756 -18.66 -46.91 -14.89
C ILE A 756 -17.82 -48.05 -14.29
N TYR A 757 -17.94 -48.23 -12.97
CA TYR A 757 -17.46 -49.42 -12.27
C TYR A 757 -18.66 -50.30 -11.95
N ILE A 758 -18.85 -51.43 -12.64
CA ILE A 758 -20.07 -52.27 -12.54
C ILE A 758 -19.69 -53.75 -12.40
N SER A 759 -20.43 -54.50 -11.59
CA SER A 759 -20.19 -55.94 -11.44
C SER A 759 -20.81 -56.78 -12.58
N VAL A 760 -20.28 -57.98 -12.79
CA VAL A 760 -20.81 -58.93 -13.79
C VAL A 760 -22.31 -59.21 -13.59
N ASP A 761 -22.73 -59.42 -12.33
CA ASP A 761 -24.14 -59.58 -11.95
C ASP A 761 -25.00 -58.36 -12.35
N GLU A 762 -24.53 -57.14 -12.08
CA GLU A 762 -25.24 -55.91 -12.46
C GLU A 762 -25.34 -55.74 -13.98
N ILE A 763 -24.30 -56.09 -14.76
CA ILE A 763 -24.35 -56.09 -16.24
C ILE A 763 -25.45 -57.03 -16.74
N ILE A 764 -25.42 -58.29 -16.29
CA ILE A 764 -26.31 -59.36 -16.74
C ILE A 764 -27.77 -59.02 -16.41
N ASN A 765 -28.06 -58.63 -15.17
CA ASN A 765 -29.41 -58.27 -14.76
C ASN A 765 -29.92 -57.00 -15.47
N THR A 766 -29.07 -55.98 -15.68
CA THR A 766 -29.48 -54.77 -16.42
C THR A 766 -29.84 -55.09 -17.86
N HIS A 767 -29.03 -55.91 -18.55
CA HIS A 767 -29.33 -56.37 -19.90
C HIS A 767 -30.64 -57.17 -19.93
N SER A 768 -30.80 -58.12 -19.01
CA SER A 768 -32.02 -58.94 -18.92
C SER A 768 -33.28 -58.09 -18.74
N LEU A 769 -33.27 -57.07 -17.87
CA LEU A 769 -34.42 -56.19 -17.62
C LEU A 769 -34.73 -55.24 -18.79
N VAL A 770 -33.70 -54.72 -19.47
CA VAL A 770 -33.90 -53.88 -20.67
C VAL A 770 -34.44 -54.71 -21.84
N LEU A 771 -34.10 -56.00 -21.91
CA LEU A 771 -34.62 -56.93 -22.93
C LEU A 771 -36.03 -57.42 -22.58
N GLU A 772 -36.31 -57.78 -21.31
CA GLU A 772 -37.66 -58.15 -20.79
C GLU A 772 -38.71 -57.05 -21.05
N HIS A 773 -38.27 -55.79 -21.11
CA HIS A 773 -39.14 -54.62 -21.28
C HIS A 773 -38.85 -53.78 -22.53
N LYS A 774 -38.17 -54.35 -23.55
CA LYS A 774 -37.71 -53.65 -24.79
C LYS A 774 -38.81 -52.77 -25.42
N GLU A 775 -39.99 -53.34 -25.63
CA GLU A 775 -41.15 -52.68 -26.28
C GLU A 775 -41.79 -51.57 -25.41
N ALA A 776 -41.79 -51.72 -24.09
CA ALA A 776 -42.35 -50.74 -23.17
C ALA A 776 -41.41 -49.55 -22.94
N ILE A 777 -40.10 -49.78 -23.01
CA ILE A 777 -39.04 -48.78 -22.91
C ILE A 777 -38.95 -47.98 -24.21
N SER A 778 -38.86 -48.68 -25.35
CA SER A 778 -38.78 -48.09 -26.69
C SER A 778 -39.89 -48.67 -27.59
N PRO A 779 -40.98 -47.92 -27.81
CA PRO A 779 -42.04 -48.32 -28.74
C PRO A 779 -41.72 -47.97 -30.20
N ASP A 780 -40.80 -47.03 -30.45
CA ASP A 780 -40.43 -46.56 -31.78
C ASP A 780 -39.32 -47.45 -32.38
N GLN A 781 -39.65 -48.25 -33.38
CA GLN A 781 -38.73 -49.24 -33.98
C GLN A 781 -37.44 -48.64 -34.61
N ASN A 782 -37.39 -47.32 -34.80
CA ASN A 782 -36.22 -46.59 -35.29
C ASN A 782 -35.31 -46.07 -34.14
N ASP A 783 -35.58 -46.39 -32.89
CA ASP A 783 -34.82 -45.90 -31.74
C ASP A 783 -33.40 -46.54 -31.66
N PRO A 784 -32.35 -45.75 -31.37
CA PRO A 784 -30.96 -46.22 -31.26
C PRO A 784 -30.71 -47.38 -30.28
N LEU A 785 -31.57 -47.56 -29.28
CA LEU A 785 -31.50 -48.66 -28.30
C LEU A 785 -31.69 -50.03 -28.98
N HIS A 786 -32.52 -50.11 -30.03
CA HIS A 786 -32.78 -51.37 -30.72
C HIS A 786 -31.53 -51.88 -31.43
N GLU A 787 -30.83 -51.00 -32.18
CA GLU A 787 -29.58 -51.35 -32.88
C GLU A 787 -28.44 -51.73 -31.90
N ILE A 788 -28.41 -51.14 -30.70
CA ILE A 788 -27.45 -51.53 -29.66
C ILE A 788 -27.79 -52.91 -29.08
N LEU A 789 -29.05 -53.17 -28.73
CA LEU A 789 -29.45 -54.47 -28.15
C LEU A 789 -29.24 -55.63 -29.14
N ASP A 790 -29.49 -55.40 -30.42
CA ASP A 790 -29.31 -56.41 -31.45
C ASP A 790 -27.80 -56.71 -31.71
N ASP A 791 -26.91 -55.73 -31.49
CA ASP A 791 -25.44 -55.91 -31.45
C ASP A 791 -24.94 -56.68 -30.22
N LEU A 792 -25.64 -56.58 -29.07
CA LEU A 792 -25.30 -57.36 -27.87
C LEU A 792 -25.65 -58.84 -28.05
N GLY A 793 -26.81 -59.13 -28.66
CA GLY A 793 -27.40 -60.45 -28.77
C GLY A 793 -27.92 -60.98 -27.43
N GLU A 794 -28.01 -62.31 -27.28
CA GLU A 794 -28.53 -62.95 -26.07
C GLU A 794 -27.75 -62.61 -24.79
N VAL A 795 -28.46 -62.63 -23.65
CA VAL A 795 -27.93 -62.33 -22.32
C VAL A 795 -26.85 -63.37 -21.93
N PRO A 796 -25.60 -62.95 -21.60
CA PRO A 796 -24.50 -63.87 -21.34
C PRO A 796 -24.49 -64.40 -19.90
N ASP A 797 -24.18 -65.69 -19.73
CA ASP A 797 -23.86 -66.28 -18.42
C ASP A 797 -22.56 -65.71 -17.82
N VAL A 798 -22.44 -65.78 -16.49
CA VAL A 798 -21.25 -65.34 -15.72
C VAL A 798 -19.94 -65.96 -16.23
N GLU A 799 -19.94 -67.28 -16.47
CA GLU A 799 -18.78 -68.00 -17.04
C GLU A 799 -18.48 -67.51 -18.47
N SER A 800 -19.51 -67.23 -19.27
CA SER A 800 -19.34 -66.79 -20.67
C SER A 800 -18.75 -65.37 -20.79
N LEU A 801 -19.08 -64.46 -19.87
CA LEU A 801 -18.60 -63.07 -19.89
C LEU A 801 -17.15 -62.96 -19.43
N LEU A 802 -16.76 -63.71 -18.39
CA LEU A 802 -15.41 -63.68 -17.81
C LEU A 802 -14.42 -64.58 -18.55
N GLY A 803 -14.82 -65.79 -18.96
CA GLY A 803 -13.93 -66.75 -19.62
C GLY A 803 -14.34 -68.20 -19.37
N GLU A 804 -14.49 -68.97 -20.45
CA GLU A 804 -14.67 -70.42 -20.36
C GLU A 804 -13.41 -71.06 -19.76
N GLY A 805 -13.58 -71.85 -18.69
CA GLY A 805 -12.48 -72.42 -17.92
C GLY A 805 -12.15 -71.70 -16.60
N ALA A 806 -12.90 -70.67 -16.19
CA ALA A 806 -12.69 -69.97 -14.92
C ALA A 806 -13.06 -70.79 -13.65
N ILE A 807 -13.70 -71.96 -13.80
CA ILE A 807 -14.20 -72.79 -12.70
C ILE A 807 -13.98 -74.28 -13.03
N ASP A 808 -13.48 -75.07 -12.07
CA ASP A 808 -13.42 -76.53 -12.20
C ASP A 808 -14.84 -77.13 -12.07
N PRO A 809 -15.33 -77.93 -13.04
CA PRO A 809 -16.63 -78.59 -12.95
C PRO A 809 -16.84 -79.47 -11.69
N ASN A 810 -15.77 -79.89 -11.02
CA ASN A 810 -15.81 -80.80 -9.87
C ASN A 810 -15.63 -80.10 -8.50
N ASP A 811 -15.54 -78.77 -8.43
CA ASP A 811 -15.38 -78.06 -7.15
C ASP A 811 -16.65 -78.18 -6.28
N PRO A 812 -16.60 -78.80 -5.08
CA PRO A 812 -17.75 -78.86 -4.17
C PRO A 812 -18.22 -77.49 -3.65
N ASN A 813 -17.47 -76.41 -3.90
CA ASN A 813 -17.87 -75.03 -3.66
C ASN A 813 -18.32 -74.27 -4.92
N LYS A 814 -18.61 -74.93 -6.06
CA LYS A 814 -18.95 -74.26 -7.35
C LYS A 814 -19.96 -73.11 -7.22
N GLU A 815 -21.02 -73.26 -6.42
CA GLU A 815 -22.02 -72.20 -6.20
C GLU A 815 -21.44 -70.97 -5.44
N SER A 816 -20.52 -71.21 -4.51
CA SER A 816 -19.80 -70.18 -3.73
C SER A 816 -18.72 -69.49 -4.56
N THR A 817 -18.07 -70.18 -5.50
CA THR A 817 -17.11 -69.59 -6.43
C THR A 817 -17.80 -68.82 -7.55
N LEU A 818 -18.90 -69.33 -8.12
CA LEU A 818 -19.81 -68.57 -9.00
C LEU A 818 -20.30 -67.27 -8.32
N THR A 819 -20.78 -67.35 -7.07
CA THR A 819 -21.25 -66.17 -6.30
C THR A 819 -20.12 -65.17 -5.99
N GLN A 820 -18.85 -65.57 -6.05
CA GLN A 820 -17.71 -64.66 -5.94
C GLN A 820 -17.33 -64.07 -7.32
N LEU A 821 -17.41 -64.86 -8.39
CA LEU A 821 -17.11 -64.41 -9.76
C LEU A 821 -18.16 -63.44 -10.31
N ALA A 822 -19.45 -63.66 -10.04
CA ALA A 822 -20.52 -62.73 -10.39
C ALA A 822 -20.34 -61.33 -9.74
N LYS A 823 -19.62 -61.27 -8.62
CA LYS A 823 -19.27 -60.03 -7.89
C LYS A 823 -17.94 -59.40 -8.31
N THR A 824 -17.30 -59.91 -9.36
CA THR A 824 -16.12 -59.24 -9.93
C THR A 824 -16.53 -57.93 -10.58
N GLU A 825 -15.75 -56.87 -10.33
CA GLU A 825 -16.00 -55.52 -10.83
C GLU A 825 -15.23 -55.27 -12.13
N ILE A 826 -15.92 -54.71 -13.12
CA ILE A 826 -15.36 -54.33 -14.42
C ILE A 826 -15.47 -52.81 -14.56
N SER A 827 -14.37 -52.17 -14.96
CA SER A 827 -14.37 -50.77 -15.39
C SER A 827 -14.68 -50.68 -16.89
N LEU A 828 -15.73 -49.92 -17.23
CA LEU A 828 -16.19 -49.71 -18.59
C LEU A 828 -16.11 -48.23 -18.95
N THR A 829 -15.21 -47.88 -19.87
CA THR A 829 -15.09 -46.53 -20.43
C THR A 829 -16.21 -46.31 -21.44
N LEU A 830 -17.22 -45.55 -21.05
CA LEU A 830 -18.38 -45.27 -21.88
C LEU A 830 -18.01 -44.49 -23.15
N THR A 831 -18.71 -44.80 -24.23
CA THR A 831 -18.59 -44.14 -25.54
C THR A 831 -19.94 -44.15 -26.22
N ASN A 832 -20.26 -43.11 -26.99
CA ASN A 832 -21.44 -43.15 -27.85
C ASN A 832 -21.13 -43.98 -29.11
N LYS A 833 -22.07 -44.84 -29.55
CA LYS A 833 -22.00 -45.52 -30.86
C LYS A 833 -22.31 -44.57 -32.02
N PHE A 834 -23.14 -43.56 -31.75
CA PHE A 834 -23.70 -42.63 -32.73
C PHE A 834 -23.01 -41.25 -32.72
N GLU A 835 -21.91 -41.10 -31.98
CA GLU A 835 -20.96 -40.02 -32.25
C GLU A 835 -20.32 -40.30 -33.62
N LEU A 836 -20.64 -39.46 -34.62
CA LEU A 836 -19.99 -39.52 -35.92
C LEU A 836 -18.47 -39.40 -35.75
N PRO A 837 -17.65 -40.23 -36.43
CA PRO A 837 -16.20 -40.14 -36.34
C PRO A 837 -15.69 -38.73 -36.63
N GLU A 838 -14.61 -38.30 -35.96
CA GLU A 838 -14.06 -36.92 -35.96
C GLU A 838 -13.69 -36.35 -37.36
N GLY A 839 -13.84 -37.13 -38.43
CA GLY A 839 -13.45 -36.81 -39.80
C GLY A 839 -14.52 -36.24 -40.75
N ASP A 840 -15.83 -36.35 -40.47
CA ASP A 840 -16.85 -35.86 -41.43
C ASP A 840 -17.06 -34.34 -41.30
N ASP A 841 -16.47 -33.55 -42.20
CA ASP A 841 -16.42 -32.07 -42.16
C ASP A 841 -17.78 -31.36 -42.42
N LYS A 842 -18.90 -32.08 -42.33
CA LYS A 842 -20.26 -31.54 -42.45
C LYS A 842 -20.79 -30.92 -41.15
N ASP A 843 -20.31 -31.34 -39.98
CA ASP A 843 -20.74 -30.70 -38.73
C ASP A 843 -20.06 -29.34 -38.53
N THR A 844 -20.86 -28.29 -38.66
CA THR A 844 -20.45 -26.91 -38.41
C THR A 844 -19.94 -26.66 -36.99
N LYS A 845 -20.40 -27.43 -35.98
CA LYS A 845 -20.02 -27.25 -34.56
C LYS A 845 -18.67 -27.92 -34.27
N GLY A 846 -18.45 -29.14 -34.73
CA GLY A 846 -17.15 -29.81 -34.73
C GLY A 846 -16.10 -29.04 -35.52
N LEU A 847 -16.47 -28.49 -36.69
CA LEU A 847 -15.61 -27.62 -37.49
C LEU A 847 -15.23 -26.34 -36.73
N MET A 848 -16.17 -25.73 -36.00
CA MET A 848 -15.89 -24.59 -35.11
C MET A 848 -14.85 -24.95 -34.04
N MET A 849 -14.99 -26.09 -33.36
CA MET A 849 -14.04 -26.57 -32.34
C MET A 849 -12.64 -26.85 -32.92
N LYS A 850 -12.54 -27.53 -34.09
CA LYS A 850 -11.27 -27.71 -34.83
C LYS A 850 -10.61 -26.37 -35.12
N THR A 851 -11.40 -25.39 -35.58
CA THR A 851 -10.92 -24.06 -36.00
C THR A 851 -10.41 -23.22 -34.81
N LYS A 852 -11.12 -23.22 -33.67
CA LYS A 852 -10.66 -22.59 -32.42
C LYS A 852 -9.31 -23.14 -31.95
N LYS A 853 -9.14 -24.47 -31.96
CA LYS A 853 -7.87 -25.13 -31.59
C LYS A 853 -6.70 -24.70 -32.48
N LEU A 854 -6.91 -24.61 -33.79
CA LEU A 854 -5.88 -24.14 -34.73
C LEU A 854 -5.55 -22.65 -34.54
N ILE A 855 -6.57 -21.81 -34.35
CA ILE A 855 -6.42 -20.36 -34.10
C ILE A 855 -5.61 -20.09 -32.83
N VAL A 856 -5.85 -20.86 -31.76
CA VAL A 856 -5.11 -20.81 -30.48
C VAL A 856 -3.60 -21.04 -30.67
N ASP A 857 -3.20 -22.02 -31.49
CA ASP A 857 -1.80 -22.29 -31.78
C ASP A 857 -1.12 -21.14 -32.54
N VAL A 858 -1.82 -20.53 -33.51
CA VAL A 858 -1.28 -19.42 -34.32
C VAL A 858 -1.13 -18.13 -33.50
N ILE A 859 -2.17 -17.72 -32.76
CA ILE A 859 -2.18 -16.48 -31.95
C ILE A 859 -1.06 -16.47 -30.91
N ARG A 860 -0.69 -17.64 -30.36
CA ARG A 860 0.34 -17.72 -29.32
C ARG A 860 1.72 -17.26 -29.80
N ILE A 861 2.01 -17.46 -31.08
CA ILE A 861 3.35 -17.27 -31.68
C ILE A 861 3.41 -16.01 -32.55
N GLN A 862 2.34 -15.72 -33.30
CA GLN A 862 2.28 -14.53 -34.14
C GLN A 862 1.57 -13.36 -33.41
N PRO A 863 2.26 -12.24 -33.15
CA PRO A 863 1.61 -11.04 -32.64
C PRO A 863 0.88 -10.30 -33.77
N GLY A 864 -0.38 -9.98 -33.52
CA GLY A 864 -1.19 -9.00 -34.25
C GLY A 864 -2.34 -8.52 -33.36
N ASP A 865 -3.08 -7.51 -33.78
CA ASP A 865 -4.22 -6.97 -33.04
C ASP A 865 -5.58 -7.44 -33.60
N THR A 866 -5.62 -7.99 -34.83
CA THR A 866 -6.81 -8.65 -35.40
C THR A 866 -6.51 -10.03 -36.02
N LEU A 867 -7.51 -10.93 -36.08
CA LEU A 867 -7.28 -12.28 -36.59
C LEU A 867 -6.96 -12.30 -38.09
N THR A 868 -7.56 -11.40 -38.87
CA THR A 868 -7.30 -11.24 -40.31
C THR A 868 -5.83 -10.86 -40.57
N GLU A 869 -5.31 -9.86 -39.86
CA GLU A 869 -3.92 -9.41 -39.91
C GLU A 869 -2.92 -10.53 -39.57
N ILE A 870 -3.22 -11.34 -38.54
CA ILE A 870 -2.42 -12.51 -38.20
C ILE A 870 -2.46 -13.54 -39.33
N LEU A 871 -3.63 -13.82 -39.92
CA LEU A 871 -3.77 -14.78 -41.02
C LEU A 871 -3.03 -14.34 -42.29
N GLU A 872 -3.02 -13.04 -42.59
CA GLU A 872 -2.36 -12.44 -43.76
C GLU A 872 -0.84 -12.30 -43.62
N THR A 873 -0.30 -12.11 -42.41
CA THR A 873 1.14 -11.88 -42.17
C THR A 873 1.95 -13.19 -42.27
N PRO A 874 2.89 -13.36 -43.22
CA PRO A 874 3.61 -14.63 -43.40
C PRO A 874 4.43 -15.04 -42.17
N ALA A 875 4.54 -16.35 -41.91
CA ALA A 875 5.32 -16.89 -40.79
C ALA A 875 6.83 -16.70 -41.00
N SER A 876 7.54 -16.24 -39.97
CA SER A 876 9.00 -16.16 -40.01
C SER A 876 9.67 -17.48 -39.60
N SER A 877 10.87 -17.75 -40.10
CA SER A 877 11.63 -18.97 -39.77
C SER A 877 11.81 -19.17 -38.26
N ALA A 878 12.02 -18.09 -37.49
CA ALA A 878 12.09 -18.14 -36.03
C ALA A 878 10.75 -18.53 -35.37
N GLN A 879 9.61 -18.08 -35.93
CA GLN A 879 8.28 -18.44 -35.44
C GLN A 879 7.94 -19.92 -35.68
N GLU A 880 8.29 -20.46 -36.86
CA GLU A 880 8.12 -21.90 -37.15
C GLU A 880 9.05 -22.77 -36.28
N VAL A 881 10.28 -22.31 -35.99
CA VAL A 881 11.19 -23.02 -35.06
C VAL A 881 10.67 -23.02 -33.61
N ASP A 882 10.11 -21.92 -33.13
CA ASP A 882 9.49 -21.88 -31.79
C ASP A 882 8.12 -22.59 -31.74
N HIS A 883 7.44 -22.75 -32.90
CA HIS A 883 6.30 -23.66 -33.05
C HIS A 883 6.73 -25.13 -32.94
N GLY A 884 7.82 -25.54 -33.59
CA GLY A 884 8.39 -26.89 -33.49
C GLY A 884 8.66 -27.31 -32.04
N LYS A 885 9.42 -26.51 -31.30
CA LYS A 885 9.75 -26.72 -29.86
C LYS A 885 8.54 -26.77 -28.92
N LEU A 886 7.36 -26.36 -29.40
CA LEU A 886 6.10 -26.36 -28.67
C LEU A 886 5.31 -27.64 -29.02
N VAL A 887 5.28 -28.02 -30.29
CA VAL A 887 4.73 -29.31 -30.75
C VAL A 887 5.50 -30.48 -30.13
N GLU A 888 6.84 -30.46 -30.17
CA GLU A 888 7.71 -31.50 -29.59
C GLU A 888 7.36 -31.76 -28.11
N ARG A 889 7.34 -30.73 -27.28
CA ARG A 889 6.97 -30.86 -25.86
C ARG A 889 5.54 -31.35 -25.63
N ARG A 890 4.59 -31.03 -26.52
CA ARG A 890 3.23 -31.60 -26.44
C ARG A 890 3.22 -33.09 -26.80
N VAL A 891 4.02 -33.52 -27.79
CA VAL A 891 4.17 -34.93 -28.16
C VAL A 891 4.85 -35.73 -27.03
N GLU A 892 5.87 -35.17 -26.39
CA GLU A 892 6.48 -35.76 -25.18
C GLU A 892 5.47 -35.91 -24.03
N GLN A 893 4.61 -34.90 -23.82
CA GLN A 893 3.57 -34.94 -22.78
C GLN A 893 2.47 -35.97 -23.07
N ASP A 894 1.99 -36.07 -24.31
CA ASP A 894 0.97 -37.03 -24.73
C ASP A 894 1.51 -38.47 -24.73
N ALA A 895 2.78 -38.66 -25.12
CA ALA A 895 3.47 -39.96 -25.04
C ALA A 895 3.59 -40.47 -23.59
N ASN A 896 3.83 -39.57 -22.63
CA ASN A 896 3.89 -39.87 -21.19
C ASN A 896 2.51 -39.95 -20.50
N ALA A 897 1.41 -39.65 -21.20
CA ALA A 897 0.06 -39.81 -20.65
C ALA A 897 -0.38 -41.29 -20.63
N PRO A 898 -1.20 -41.74 -19.66
CA PRO A 898 -1.80 -43.07 -19.68
C PRO A 898 -2.84 -43.18 -20.80
N GLU A 899 -3.10 -44.40 -21.29
CA GLU A 899 -3.87 -44.63 -22.54
C GLU A 899 -5.25 -43.96 -22.58
N GLY A 900 -5.94 -43.82 -21.43
CA GLY A 900 -7.24 -43.15 -21.34
C GLY A 900 -7.21 -41.61 -21.42
N LEU A 901 -6.03 -40.99 -21.48
CA LEU A 901 -5.82 -39.54 -21.56
C LEU A 901 -4.97 -39.12 -22.80
N LYS A 902 -4.66 -40.06 -23.70
CA LYS A 902 -3.92 -39.77 -24.93
C LYS A 902 -4.82 -39.12 -25.98
N SER A 903 -4.23 -38.27 -26.81
CA SER A 903 -4.96 -37.59 -27.90
C SER A 903 -5.31 -38.56 -29.03
N SER A 904 -6.49 -38.38 -29.64
CA SER A 904 -6.90 -39.08 -30.87
C SER A 904 -5.85 -38.88 -31.98
N GLN A 905 -5.62 -39.91 -32.80
CA GLN A 905 -4.62 -39.88 -33.88
C GLN A 905 -4.85 -38.72 -34.86
N ALA A 906 -6.10 -38.49 -35.29
CA ALA A 906 -6.44 -37.36 -36.15
C ALA A 906 -6.21 -35.99 -35.47
N ALA A 907 -6.37 -35.91 -34.14
CA ALA A 907 -6.09 -34.71 -33.37
C ALA A 907 -4.59 -34.47 -33.12
N LEU A 908 -3.74 -35.49 -33.23
CA LEU A 908 -2.29 -35.37 -33.21
C LEU A 908 -1.76 -34.85 -34.56
N GLU A 909 -2.26 -35.37 -35.68
CA GLU A 909 -1.88 -34.92 -37.03
C GLU A 909 -2.17 -33.42 -37.23
N ASP A 910 -3.37 -32.95 -36.93
CA ASP A 910 -3.74 -31.53 -37.04
C ASP A 910 -2.93 -30.60 -36.11
N ARG A 911 -2.40 -31.13 -34.99
CA ARG A 911 -1.50 -30.40 -34.09
C ARG A 911 -0.07 -30.33 -34.60
N GLN A 912 0.39 -31.28 -35.42
CA GLN A 912 1.75 -31.34 -35.96
C GLN A 912 1.96 -30.49 -37.23
N LEU A 913 0.89 -30.02 -37.88
CA LEU A 913 0.96 -29.15 -39.05
C LEU A 913 1.80 -27.86 -38.78
N PRO A 914 2.70 -27.46 -39.71
CA PRO A 914 3.41 -26.17 -39.64
C PRO A 914 2.47 -24.97 -39.54
N LEU A 915 2.95 -23.86 -38.98
CA LEU A 915 2.15 -22.67 -38.68
C LEU A 915 1.46 -22.13 -39.94
N GLU A 916 2.19 -22.01 -41.04
CA GLU A 916 1.68 -21.57 -42.34
C GLU A 916 0.61 -22.54 -42.92
N GLN A 917 0.70 -23.85 -42.64
CA GLN A 917 -0.32 -24.81 -43.06
C GLN A 917 -1.59 -24.72 -42.19
N LYS A 918 -1.44 -24.54 -40.87
CA LYS A 918 -2.57 -24.30 -39.95
C LYS A 918 -3.37 -23.07 -40.37
N LYS A 919 -2.70 -21.97 -40.74
CA LYS A 919 -3.34 -20.74 -41.22
C LYS A 919 -4.17 -20.94 -42.49
N ARG A 920 -3.66 -21.74 -43.44
CA ARG A 920 -4.40 -22.14 -44.64
C ARG A 920 -5.61 -23.02 -44.33
N LYS A 921 -5.54 -23.89 -43.32
CA LYS A 921 -6.70 -24.67 -42.84
C LYS A 921 -7.74 -23.78 -42.15
N ILE A 922 -7.32 -22.89 -41.25
CA ILE A 922 -8.20 -21.89 -40.60
C ILE A 922 -8.96 -21.07 -41.65
N THR A 923 -8.26 -20.53 -42.66
CA THR A 923 -8.88 -19.67 -43.70
C THR A 923 -9.89 -20.41 -44.57
N ARG A 924 -9.78 -21.75 -44.71
CA ARG A 924 -10.82 -22.58 -45.35
C ARG A 924 -12.01 -22.74 -44.42
N ASN A 925 -11.77 -23.18 -43.19
CA ASN A 925 -12.84 -23.44 -42.22
C ASN A 925 -13.66 -22.18 -41.90
N LEU A 926 -13.04 -21.01 -41.77
CA LEU A 926 -13.72 -19.75 -41.54
C LEU A 926 -14.75 -19.42 -42.63
N ARG A 927 -14.46 -19.74 -43.90
CA ARG A 927 -15.42 -19.54 -45.01
C ARG A 927 -16.64 -20.47 -44.89
N THR A 928 -16.43 -21.72 -44.52
CA THR A 928 -17.51 -22.68 -44.28
C THR A 928 -18.37 -22.28 -43.07
N LEU A 929 -17.75 -21.75 -42.01
CA LEU A 929 -18.43 -21.27 -40.81
C LEU A 929 -19.17 -19.94 -41.05
N GLU A 930 -18.65 -19.07 -41.92
CA GLU A 930 -19.33 -17.87 -42.40
C GLU A 930 -20.54 -18.20 -43.28
N GLN A 931 -20.41 -19.18 -44.19
CA GLN A 931 -21.54 -19.74 -44.95
C GLN A 931 -22.62 -20.38 -44.05
N ALA A 932 -22.23 -20.89 -42.87
CA ALA A 932 -23.15 -21.38 -41.85
C ALA A 932 -23.70 -20.28 -40.90
N GLY A 933 -23.30 -19.01 -41.08
CA GLY A 933 -23.75 -17.89 -40.25
C GLY A 933 -23.17 -17.86 -38.82
N LEU A 934 -22.14 -18.67 -38.53
CA LEU A 934 -21.53 -18.80 -37.19
C LEU A 934 -20.38 -17.81 -36.92
N VAL A 935 -19.95 -17.07 -37.95
CA VAL A 935 -18.95 -16.00 -37.86
C VAL A 935 -19.18 -14.99 -38.97
N SER A 936 -18.73 -13.74 -38.77
CA SER A 936 -18.71 -12.73 -39.83
C SER A 936 -17.31 -12.23 -40.15
N SER A 937 -16.97 -12.12 -41.43
CA SER A 937 -15.80 -11.35 -41.88
C SER A 937 -15.95 -9.85 -41.58
N SER A 938 -17.19 -9.32 -41.49
CA SER A 938 -17.45 -7.89 -41.24
C SER A 938 -16.98 -7.39 -39.87
N ASN A 939 -16.91 -8.27 -38.86
CA ASN A 939 -16.33 -7.97 -37.54
C ASN A 939 -14.89 -8.49 -37.38
N LYS A 940 -14.24 -8.91 -38.47
CA LYS A 940 -12.91 -9.55 -38.51
C LYS A 940 -12.83 -10.86 -37.70
N TYR A 941 -13.93 -11.62 -37.65
CA TYR A 941 -14.11 -12.87 -36.92
C TYR A 941 -13.95 -12.75 -35.38
N GLN A 942 -14.32 -11.59 -34.82
CA GLN A 942 -14.25 -11.34 -33.37
C GLN A 942 -15.11 -12.34 -32.57
N ASP A 943 -16.18 -12.90 -33.14
CA ASP A 943 -17.06 -13.90 -32.49
C ASP A 943 -16.27 -15.12 -31.99
N ILE A 944 -15.31 -15.60 -32.80
CA ILE A 944 -14.44 -16.73 -32.43
C ILE A 944 -13.44 -16.34 -31.34
N ILE A 945 -12.98 -15.08 -31.31
CA ILE A 945 -12.08 -14.57 -30.26
C ILE A 945 -12.85 -14.40 -28.94
N ASN A 946 -14.11 -13.95 -29.02
CA ASN A 946 -15.04 -13.90 -27.89
C ASN A 946 -15.28 -15.29 -27.33
N ASP A 947 -15.52 -16.29 -28.17
CA ASP A 947 -15.64 -17.68 -27.75
C ASP A 947 -14.36 -18.25 -27.15
N ILE A 948 -13.18 -18.03 -27.74
CA ILE A 948 -11.90 -18.43 -27.15
C ILE A 948 -11.70 -17.77 -25.76
N SER A 949 -12.25 -16.57 -25.54
CA SER A 949 -12.28 -15.94 -24.22
C SER A 949 -13.27 -16.59 -23.24
N LYS A 950 -14.39 -17.15 -23.72
CA LYS A 950 -15.29 -18.01 -22.92
C LYS A 950 -14.55 -19.30 -22.56
N ASP A 951 -13.85 -19.91 -23.51
CA ASP A 951 -13.06 -21.14 -23.31
C ASP A 951 -11.96 -20.94 -22.25
N ILE A 952 -11.22 -19.80 -22.28
CA ILE A 952 -10.22 -19.47 -21.23
C ILE A 952 -10.89 -19.32 -19.86
N ARG A 953 -12.06 -18.66 -19.80
CA ARG A 953 -12.85 -18.50 -18.57
C ARG A 953 -13.37 -19.86 -18.06
N TYR A 954 -13.85 -20.72 -18.95
CA TYR A 954 -14.35 -22.06 -18.64
C TYR A 954 -13.24 -22.99 -18.17
N GLN A 955 -12.12 -23.09 -18.88
CA GLN A 955 -10.98 -23.95 -18.53
C GLN A 955 -10.40 -23.58 -17.15
N ARG A 956 -10.40 -22.30 -16.78
CA ARG A 956 -10.07 -21.89 -15.42
C ARG A 956 -11.11 -22.35 -14.39
N ARG A 957 -12.41 -22.14 -14.65
CA ARG A 957 -13.49 -22.62 -13.78
C ARG A 957 -13.43 -24.14 -13.59
N TYR A 958 -13.14 -24.89 -14.66
CA TYR A 958 -12.96 -26.34 -14.66
C TYR A 958 -11.82 -26.77 -13.72
N ARG A 959 -10.63 -26.17 -13.81
CA ARG A 959 -9.53 -26.42 -12.86
C ARG A 959 -9.91 -26.14 -11.40
N GLN A 960 -10.61 -25.02 -11.15
CA GLN A 960 -11.06 -24.67 -9.81
C GLN A 960 -12.10 -25.67 -9.28
N ARG A 961 -13.02 -26.15 -10.13
CA ARG A 961 -13.96 -27.24 -9.82
C ARG A 961 -13.24 -28.56 -9.55
N ARG A 962 -12.30 -28.97 -10.41
CA ARG A 962 -11.51 -30.21 -10.25
C ARG A 962 -10.81 -30.25 -8.87
N LYS A 963 -10.16 -29.15 -8.46
CA LYS A 963 -9.51 -29.05 -7.15
C LYS A 963 -10.50 -29.12 -5.98
N ALA A 964 -11.69 -28.52 -6.11
CA ALA A 964 -12.74 -28.65 -5.10
C ALA A 964 -13.34 -30.07 -5.05
N GLU A 965 -13.49 -30.74 -6.20
CA GLU A 965 -13.96 -32.14 -6.30
C GLU A 965 -12.95 -33.10 -5.69
N LEU A 966 -11.64 -32.95 -5.96
CA LEU A 966 -10.56 -33.72 -5.33
C LEU A 966 -10.65 -33.66 -3.78
N VAL A 967 -10.75 -32.45 -3.21
CA VAL A 967 -10.88 -32.27 -1.76
C VAL A 967 -12.17 -32.88 -1.23
N LYS A 968 -13.30 -32.74 -1.95
CA LYS A 968 -14.59 -33.33 -1.57
C LYS A 968 -14.56 -34.87 -1.61
N LEU A 969 -13.91 -35.46 -2.61
CA LEU A 969 -13.73 -36.92 -2.72
C LEU A 969 -12.82 -37.45 -1.61
N GLN A 970 -11.71 -36.78 -1.32
CA GLN A 970 -10.83 -37.12 -0.18
C GLN A 970 -11.58 -37.06 1.17
N GLN A 971 -12.38 -36.02 1.41
CA GLN A 971 -13.25 -35.93 2.59
C GLN A 971 -14.30 -37.05 2.64
N THR A 972 -14.90 -37.39 1.50
CA THR A 972 -15.90 -38.47 1.39
C THR A 972 -15.25 -39.83 1.67
N LEU A 973 -14.06 -40.08 1.12
CA LEU A 973 -13.30 -41.31 1.35
C LEU A 973 -12.89 -41.46 2.83
N ASN A 974 -12.46 -40.38 3.49
CA ASN A 974 -12.13 -40.38 4.92
C ASN A 974 -13.36 -40.65 5.81
N ALA A 975 -14.54 -40.15 5.44
CA ALA A 975 -15.79 -40.48 6.14
C ALA A 975 -16.19 -41.95 5.92
N LEU A 976 -16.04 -42.46 4.69
CA LEU A 976 -16.32 -43.85 4.34
C LEU A 976 -15.36 -44.84 5.03
N SER A 977 -14.07 -44.53 5.11
CA SER A 977 -13.09 -45.37 5.83
C SER A 977 -13.29 -45.35 7.35
N SER A 978 -13.72 -44.21 7.90
CA SER A 978 -14.16 -44.11 9.30
C SER A 978 -15.39 -45.00 9.56
N LYS A 979 -16.37 -45.00 8.65
CA LYS A 979 -17.55 -45.88 8.73
C LYS A 979 -17.19 -47.37 8.54
N ALA A 980 -16.22 -47.68 7.69
CA ALA A 980 -15.68 -49.04 7.54
C ALA A 980 -15.01 -49.54 8.84
N ALA A 981 -14.23 -48.68 9.51
CA ALA A 981 -13.63 -48.99 10.80
C ALA A 981 -14.68 -49.21 11.89
N PHE A 982 -15.72 -48.36 11.94
CA PHE A 982 -16.84 -48.51 12.87
C PHE A 982 -17.59 -49.84 12.68
N TYR A 983 -17.90 -50.21 11.44
CA TYR A 983 -18.47 -51.53 11.12
C TYR A 983 -17.53 -52.67 11.50
N GLN A 984 -16.23 -52.52 11.30
CA GLN A 984 -15.26 -53.52 11.74
C GLN A 984 -15.26 -53.66 13.28
N ASP A 985 -15.44 -52.59 14.05
CA ASP A 985 -15.53 -52.65 15.51
C ASP A 985 -16.87 -53.17 16.02
N GLN A 986 -17.98 -52.90 15.33
CA GLN A 986 -19.24 -53.61 15.58
C GLN A 986 -19.07 -55.13 15.37
N ILE A 987 -18.46 -55.57 14.26
CA ILE A 987 -18.14 -56.99 14.03
C ILE A 987 -17.28 -57.56 15.17
N ASN A 988 -16.29 -56.79 15.68
CA ASN A 988 -15.45 -57.19 16.81
C ASN A 988 -16.26 -57.35 18.12
N TYR A 989 -17.23 -56.45 18.35
CA TYR A 989 -18.14 -56.50 19.49
C TYR A 989 -19.04 -57.75 19.44
N TYR A 990 -19.74 -57.99 18.32
CA TYR A 990 -20.60 -59.16 18.16
C TYR A 990 -19.81 -60.48 18.25
N ASP A 991 -18.59 -60.52 17.69
CA ASP A 991 -17.68 -61.66 17.84
C ASP A 991 -17.28 -61.93 19.30
N THR A 992 -17.16 -60.89 20.12
CA THR A 992 -16.85 -61.00 21.54
C THR A 992 -18.08 -61.46 22.32
N TYR A 993 -19.25 -60.88 22.05
CA TYR A 993 -20.53 -61.29 22.63
C TYR A 993 -20.83 -62.78 22.35
N ILE A 994 -20.70 -63.23 21.10
CA ILE A 994 -20.94 -64.63 20.71
C ILE A 994 -19.96 -65.59 21.44
N LYS A 995 -18.69 -65.19 21.64
CA LYS A 995 -17.73 -65.96 22.46
C LYS A 995 -18.18 -66.05 23.92
N THR A 996 -18.58 -64.93 24.54
CA THR A 996 -19.08 -64.94 25.92
C THR A 996 -20.35 -65.80 26.09
N CYS A 997 -21.25 -65.80 25.10
CA CYS A 997 -22.40 -66.70 25.07
C CYS A 997 -21.99 -68.18 24.93
N LEU A 998 -21.02 -68.50 24.06
CA LEU A 998 -20.44 -69.84 23.92
C LEU A 998 -19.81 -70.31 25.25
N ASP A 999 -19.02 -69.48 25.90
CA ASP A 999 -18.33 -69.82 27.15
C ASP A 999 -19.33 -70.06 28.29
N ASN A 1000 -20.39 -69.27 28.37
CA ASN A 1000 -21.46 -69.46 29.36
C ASN A 1000 -22.28 -70.74 29.10
N LEU A 1001 -22.55 -71.09 27.83
CA LEU A 1001 -23.18 -72.38 27.48
C LEU A 1001 -22.26 -73.58 27.78
N ASN A 1002 -20.97 -73.46 27.47
CA ASN A 1002 -19.97 -74.49 27.79
C ASN A 1002 -19.83 -74.69 29.31
N ARG A 1003 -19.93 -73.63 30.11
CA ARG A 1003 -20.00 -73.71 31.58
C ARG A 1003 -21.25 -74.44 32.09
N LYS A 1004 -22.42 -74.26 31.45
CA LYS A 1004 -23.64 -75.05 31.77
C LYS A 1004 -23.52 -76.52 31.37
N ASN A 1005 -22.81 -76.83 30.27
CA ASN A 1005 -22.56 -78.22 29.85
C ASN A 1005 -21.52 -78.95 30.73
N ALA A 1006 -20.43 -78.28 31.12
CA ALA A 1006 -19.35 -78.87 31.93
C ALA A 1006 -19.82 -79.41 33.30
N ARG A 1007 -20.94 -78.91 33.84
CA ARG A 1007 -21.55 -79.41 35.09
C ARG A 1007 -22.39 -80.69 34.92
N ARG A 1008 -22.58 -81.24 33.70
CA ARG A 1008 -23.45 -82.40 33.44
C ARG A 1008 -22.72 -83.70 33.06
N SER A 1009 -21.39 -83.71 32.95
CA SER A 1009 -20.63 -84.87 32.42
C SER A 1009 -19.39 -85.27 33.24
N ILE A 1010 -19.57 -85.57 34.54
CA ILE A 1010 -18.58 -86.34 35.32
C ILE A 1010 -19.31 -87.43 36.13
N LYS A 1011 -19.14 -88.68 35.72
CA LYS A 1011 -19.40 -89.88 36.54
C LYS A 1011 -18.54 -91.03 36.00
N LEU A 1012 -18.04 -91.88 36.91
CA LEU A 1012 -16.84 -92.72 36.74
C LEU A 1012 -15.54 -91.89 36.58
N ASP A 1013 -14.43 -92.22 37.24
CA ASP A 1013 -14.24 -93.25 38.27
C ASP A 1013 -13.14 -92.88 39.29
N ARG A 1014 -13.39 -93.16 40.58
CA ARG A 1014 -12.36 -93.27 41.64
C ARG A 1014 -12.95 -93.68 43.01
N LYS A 1015 -12.38 -94.73 43.60
CA LYS A 1015 -12.32 -94.89 45.08
C LYS A 1015 -11.31 -93.89 45.65
N GLY A 1016 -11.56 -93.33 46.84
CA GLY A 1016 -10.58 -92.40 47.46
C GLY A 1016 -11.04 -91.55 48.65
N GLU A 1017 -11.73 -92.15 49.63
CA GLU A 1017 -11.89 -91.69 51.03
C GLU A 1017 -12.45 -90.27 51.32
N GLU A 1018 -12.66 -89.99 52.61
CA GLU A 1018 -13.50 -88.90 53.11
C GLU A 1018 -12.72 -87.73 53.73
N LYS A 1019 -13.29 -86.51 53.61
CA LYS A 1019 -13.60 -85.65 54.77
C LYS A 1019 -14.54 -84.51 54.37
N GLY A 1020 -15.68 -84.43 55.05
CA GLY A 1020 -16.75 -83.50 54.70
C GLY A 1020 -16.71 -82.16 55.45
N SER A 1021 -17.37 -81.15 54.88
CA SER A 1021 -17.86 -79.97 55.60
C SER A 1021 -19.26 -79.60 55.09
N ARG A 1022 -20.01 -78.83 55.89
CA ARG A 1022 -21.48 -78.79 55.81
C ARG A 1022 -21.99 -77.80 54.75
N LYS A 1023 -22.81 -78.24 53.79
CA LYS A 1023 -23.73 -77.34 53.06
C LYS A 1023 -24.74 -76.77 54.06
N SER A 1024 -24.79 -75.45 54.21
CA SER A 1024 -25.85 -74.78 54.98
C SER A 1024 -27.16 -74.82 54.17
N LYS A 1025 -28.27 -75.22 54.80
CA LYS A 1025 -29.60 -75.11 54.19
C LYS A 1025 -30.06 -73.66 54.30
N GLN A 1026 -30.00 -72.91 53.19
CA GLN A 1026 -30.69 -71.62 53.12
C GLN A 1026 -32.20 -71.82 53.32
N GLN A 1027 -32.81 -70.92 54.09
CA GLN A 1027 -34.11 -71.17 54.70
C GLN A 1027 -35.24 -70.68 53.78
N ALA A 1028 -36.07 -71.62 53.30
CA ALA A 1028 -37.24 -71.29 52.48
C ALA A 1028 -38.26 -70.48 53.31
N LEU A 1029 -38.68 -69.33 52.79
CA LEU A 1029 -39.72 -68.50 53.39
C LEU A 1029 -41.10 -69.08 53.05
N LYS A 1030 -41.95 -69.19 54.06
CA LYS A 1030 -43.34 -69.67 53.91
C LYS A 1030 -44.30 -68.54 54.22
N TYR A 1031 -45.20 -68.23 53.30
CA TYR A 1031 -46.29 -67.28 53.51
C TYR A 1031 -47.63 -67.88 53.05
N THR A 1032 -48.69 -67.70 53.83
CA THR A 1032 -50.06 -67.91 53.34
C THR A 1032 -50.43 -66.83 52.33
N ALA A 1033 -51.25 -67.14 51.32
CA ALA A 1033 -51.65 -66.15 50.33
C ALA A 1033 -52.40 -64.97 50.96
N ALA A 1034 -53.24 -65.23 51.96
CA ALA A 1034 -53.85 -64.19 52.79
C ALA A 1034 -52.82 -63.20 53.38
N LYS A 1035 -51.65 -63.67 53.83
CA LYS A 1035 -50.59 -62.83 54.42
C LYS A 1035 -49.67 -62.15 53.39
N LEU A 1036 -49.78 -62.52 52.11
CA LEU A 1036 -49.20 -61.77 50.99
C LEU A 1036 -50.21 -60.74 50.44
N HIS A 1037 -51.51 -61.04 50.50
CA HIS A 1037 -52.60 -60.14 50.18
C HIS A 1037 -52.74 -59.00 51.21
N GLU A 1038 -52.65 -59.29 52.51
CA GLU A 1038 -52.50 -58.30 53.59
C GLU A 1038 -51.29 -57.35 53.41
N LYS A 1039 -50.34 -57.70 52.54
CA LYS A 1039 -49.15 -56.90 52.21
C LYS A 1039 -49.22 -56.25 50.82
N GLY A 1040 -50.31 -56.39 50.08
CA GLY A 1040 -50.44 -55.92 48.71
C GLY A 1040 -49.57 -56.66 47.68
N VAL A 1041 -48.85 -57.72 48.07
CA VAL A 1041 -47.96 -58.46 47.17
C VAL A 1041 -48.78 -59.35 46.23
N ILE A 1042 -49.85 -59.98 46.72
CA ILE A 1042 -50.85 -60.66 45.88
C ILE A 1042 -52.11 -59.81 45.86
N LEU A 1043 -52.61 -59.47 44.67
CA LEU A 1043 -53.81 -58.66 44.50
C LEU A 1043 -55.06 -59.55 44.41
N GLU A 1044 -55.02 -60.58 43.57
CA GLU A 1044 -56.12 -61.55 43.44
C GLU A 1044 -55.60 -62.92 42.95
N ILE A 1045 -56.40 -63.98 43.16
CA ILE A 1045 -56.16 -65.30 42.57
C ILE A 1045 -57.43 -65.76 41.86
N GLU A 1046 -57.32 -65.89 40.55
CA GLU A 1046 -58.40 -66.21 39.61
C GLU A 1046 -59.02 -67.57 39.98
N GLY A 1047 -60.31 -67.54 40.36
CA GLY A 1047 -61.06 -68.72 40.82
C GLY A 1047 -61.14 -68.94 42.34
N LEU A 1048 -60.55 -68.09 43.18
CA LEU A 1048 -60.65 -68.19 44.65
C LEU A 1048 -61.22 -66.91 45.30
N GLN A 1049 -62.16 -67.08 46.23
CA GLN A 1049 -62.65 -65.96 47.05
C GLN A 1049 -61.66 -65.59 48.16
N THR A 1050 -61.66 -64.34 48.63
CA THR A 1050 -60.71 -63.81 49.64
C THR A 1050 -60.63 -64.66 50.91
N ASN A 1051 -61.75 -65.26 51.35
CA ASN A 1051 -61.80 -66.16 52.50
C ASN A 1051 -60.99 -67.47 52.31
N GLN A 1052 -60.85 -67.94 51.06
CA GLN A 1052 -60.15 -69.17 50.69
C GLN A 1052 -58.63 -68.97 50.55
N LEU A 1053 -58.14 -67.73 50.48
CA LEU A 1053 -56.70 -67.39 50.42
C LEU A 1053 -55.91 -67.85 51.66
N LYS A 1054 -56.59 -68.25 52.75
CA LYS A 1054 -55.96 -68.87 53.92
C LYS A 1054 -55.48 -70.31 53.65
N ASN A 1055 -56.05 -70.99 52.65
CA ASN A 1055 -55.77 -72.38 52.31
C ASN A 1055 -54.64 -72.54 51.27
N VAL A 1056 -54.16 -71.43 50.71
CA VAL A 1056 -53.01 -71.37 49.80
C VAL A 1056 -51.77 -70.95 50.59
N MET A 1057 -50.66 -71.67 50.41
CA MET A 1057 -49.33 -71.30 50.88
C MET A 1057 -48.36 -71.16 49.69
N PHE A 1058 -47.47 -70.17 49.77
CA PHE A 1058 -46.33 -70.01 48.88
C PHE A 1058 -45.05 -70.28 49.66
N ASP A 1059 -44.33 -71.33 49.26
CA ASP A 1059 -42.96 -71.60 49.71
C ASP A 1059 -41.99 -70.94 48.71
N ILE A 1060 -41.23 -69.94 49.15
CA ILE A 1060 -40.22 -69.22 48.35
C ILE A 1060 -38.82 -69.63 48.82
N SER A 1061 -38.03 -70.26 47.95
CA SER A 1061 -36.66 -70.71 48.24
C SER A 1061 -35.64 -70.17 47.25
N PRO A 1062 -34.50 -69.60 47.69
CA PRO A 1062 -33.40 -69.23 46.80
C PRO A 1062 -32.75 -70.48 46.19
N CYS A 1063 -32.29 -70.35 44.94
CA CYS A 1063 -31.59 -71.41 44.20
C CYS A 1063 -30.06 -71.31 44.36
N GLU A 1064 -29.30 -72.21 43.70
CA GLU A 1064 -27.82 -72.20 43.77
C GLU A 1064 -27.15 -71.08 42.93
N GLU A 1065 -27.91 -70.33 42.12
CA GLU A 1065 -27.42 -69.13 41.41
C GLU A 1065 -28.00 -67.86 42.07
N VAL A 1066 -27.15 -66.86 42.31
CA VAL A 1066 -27.49 -65.67 43.13
C VAL A 1066 -28.37 -64.71 42.33
N GLY A 1067 -29.67 -64.73 42.61
CA GLY A 1067 -30.69 -64.00 41.87
C GLY A 1067 -31.97 -64.82 41.65
N ASP A 1068 -31.89 -66.14 41.75
CA ASP A 1068 -32.99 -67.02 41.35
C ASP A 1068 -33.77 -67.55 42.55
N PHE A 1069 -35.10 -67.51 42.44
CA PHE A 1069 -36.04 -67.96 43.47
C PHE A 1069 -37.01 -69.00 42.90
N GLU A 1070 -37.05 -70.20 43.47
CA GLU A 1070 -38.10 -71.17 43.20
C GLU A 1070 -39.30 -70.88 44.12
N VAL A 1071 -40.46 -70.60 43.53
CA VAL A 1071 -41.73 -70.39 44.24
C VAL A 1071 -42.65 -71.58 43.98
N LYS A 1072 -43.15 -72.20 45.07
CA LYS A 1072 -44.06 -73.34 45.02
C LYS A 1072 -45.41 -72.98 45.63
N ALA A 1073 -46.47 -73.11 44.83
CA ALA A 1073 -47.85 -72.93 45.28
C ALA A 1073 -48.39 -74.24 45.88
N LYS A 1074 -48.87 -74.18 47.12
CA LYS A 1074 -49.49 -75.29 47.86
C LYS A 1074 -50.92 -74.97 48.21
N PHE A 1075 -51.87 -75.81 47.81
CA PHE A 1075 -53.27 -75.69 48.23
C PHE A 1075 -53.67 -76.89 49.07
N LEU A 1076 -54.17 -76.64 50.28
CA LEU A 1076 -54.51 -77.68 51.27
C LEU A 1076 -53.38 -78.72 51.52
N GLY A 1077 -52.12 -78.29 51.36
CA GLY A 1077 -50.92 -79.12 51.55
C GLY A 1077 -50.38 -79.79 50.28
N VAL A 1078 -51.16 -79.87 49.20
CA VAL A 1078 -50.72 -80.44 47.91
C VAL A 1078 -49.92 -79.40 47.12
N GLU A 1079 -48.73 -79.77 46.61
CA GLU A 1079 -48.00 -78.95 45.63
C GLU A 1079 -48.75 -78.94 44.29
N MET A 1080 -49.21 -77.76 43.87
CA MET A 1080 -49.96 -77.59 42.63
C MET A 1080 -49.01 -77.28 41.48
N GLU A 1081 -48.28 -76.17 41.59
CA GLU A 1081 -47.41 -75.66 40.54
C GLU A 1081 -46.14 -75.02 41.14
N LYS A 1082 -45.08 -74.97 40.33
CA LYS A 1082 -43.80 -74.35 40.68
C LYS A 1082 -43.35 -73.42 39.56
N VAL A 1083 -42.87 -72.24 39.93
CA VAL A 1083 -42.34 -71.21 39.02
C VAL A 1083 -40.96 -70.80 39.50
N GLN A 1084 -40.02 -70.66 38.55
CA GLN A 1084 -38.74 -70.02 38.82
C GLN A 1084 -38.88 -68.53 38.49
N LEU A 1085 -38.51 -67.67 39.44
CA LEU A 1085 -38.43 -66.23 39.29
C LEU A 1085 -36.96 -65.83 39.32
N HIS A 1086 -36.41 -65.43 38.18
CA HIS A 1086 -35.12 -64.76 38.16
C HIS A 1086 -35.36 -63.31 38.60
N PHE A 1087 -34.61 -62.82 39.59
CA PHE A 1087 -34.76 -61.45 40.11
C PHE A 1087 -34.49 -60.40 39.02
N GLN A 1088 -33.70 -60.74 38.00
CA GLN A 1088 -33.46 -59.90 36.84
C GLN A 1088 -34.70 -59.76 35.94
N ASP A 1089 -35.55 -60.78 35.82
CA ASP A 1089 -36.84 -60.70 35.11
C ASP A 1089 -37.80 -59.74 35.85
N LEU A 1090 -37.80 -59.79 37.19
CA LEU A 1090 -38.60 -58.89 38.02
C LEU A 1090 -38.14 -57.44 37.88
N LEU A 1091 -36.82 -57.18 37.91
CA LEU A 1091 -36.25 -55.87 37.65
C LEU A 1091 -36.55 -55.38 36.22
N GLN A 1092 -36.58 -56.28 35.23
CA GLN A 1092 -37.00 -55.94 33.86
C GLN A 1092 -38.48 -55.56 33.81
N LEU A 1093 -39.38 -56.31 34.45
CA LEU A 1093 -40.81 -55.97 34.52
C LEU A 1093 -41.05 -54.63 35.24
N GLN A 1094 -40.28 -54.33 36.30
CA GLN A 1094 -40.29 -53.02 36.96
C GLN A 1094 -39.80 -51.90 36.03
N TYR A 1095 -38.74 -52.13 35.25
CA TYR A 1095 -38.23 -51.20 34.23
C TYR A 1095 -39.23 -50.97 33.08
N GLU A 1096 -39.94 -52.01 32.66
CA GLU A 1096 -41.02 -51.97 31.67
C GLU A 1096 -42.32 -51.33 32.23
N GLY A 1097 -42.32 -50.90 33.50
CA GLY A 1097 -43.47 -50.24 34.16
C GLY A 1097 -44.61 -51.19 34.53
N VAL A 1098 -44.40 -52.50 34.43
CA VAL A 1098 -45.40 -53.54 34.70
C VAL A 1098 -45.56 -53.72 36.21
N ALA A 1099 -46.44 -52.90 36.80
CA ALA A 1099 -46.73 -52.93 38.24
C ALA A 1099 -47.32 -54.28 38.71
N VAL A 1100 -47.99 -55.03 37.83
CA VAL A 1100 -48.67 -56.29 38.15
C VAL A 1100 -48.32 -57.39 37.14
N MET A 1101 -47.80 -58.52 37.61
CA MET A 1101 -47.56 -59.72 36.81
C MET A 1101 -48.58 -60.81 37.11
N LYS A 1102 -48.87 -61.68 36.13
CA LYS A 1102 -49.50 -62.99 36.41
C LYS A 1102 -48.41 -64.00 36.80
N MET A 1103 -48.66 -64.73 37.88
CA MET A 1103 -47.85 -65.85 38.36
C MET A 1103 -48.74 -67.10 38.39
N PHE A 1104 -48.24 -68.26 37.94
CA PHE A 1104 -49.04 -69.49 37.80
C PHE A 1104 -50.28 -69.31 36.87
N ASP A 1105 -50.21 -68.35 35.93
CA ASP A 1105 -51.29 -67.83 35.06
C ASP A 1105 -52.61 -67.39 35.75
N LYS A 1106 -52.68 -67.50 37.08
CA LYS A 1106 -53.89 -67.37 37.91
C LYS A 1106 -53.76 -66.36 39.04
N ALA A 1107 -52.57 -66.12 39.59
CA ALA A 1107 -52.36 -65.15 40.66
C ALA A 1107 -51.84 -63.82 40.09
N LYS A 1108 -52.52 -62.71 40.35
CA LYS A 1108 -51.98 -61.36 40.06
C LYS A 1108 -51.13 -60.88 41.24
N VAL A 1109 -49.90 -60.47 40.95
CA VAL A 1109 -48.86 -60.17 41.95
C VAL A 1109 -48.25 -58.80 41.65
N ASN A 1110 -48.20 -57.89 42.64
CA ASN A 1110 -47.56 -56.58 42.49
C ASN A 1110 -46.03 -56.76 42.45
N VAL A 1111 -45.41 -56.37 41.34
CA VAL A 1111 -43.98 -56.58 41.05
C VAL A 1111 -43.10 -55.72 41.97
N ASN A 1112 -43.46 -54.45 42.17
CA ASN A 1112 -42.70 -53.53 43.04
C ASN A 1112 -42.64 -54.05 44.49
N LEU A 1113 -43.78 -54.48 45.03
CA LEU A 1113 -43.89 -54.99 46.40
C LEU A 1113 -43.30 -56.39 46.55
N LEU A 1114 -43.30 -57.22 45.49
CA LEU A 1114 -42.57 -58.49 45.45
C LEU A 1114 -41.05 -58.25 45.51
N ILE A 1115 -40.51 -57.36 44.68
CA ILE A 1115 -39.08 -56.97 44.68
C ILE A 1115 -38.69 -56.43 46.05
N PHE A 1116 -39.49 -55.54 46.65
CA PHE A 1116 -39.27 -55.02 47.99
C PHE A 1116 -39.28 -56.12 49.06
N LEU A 1117 -40.21 -57.08 48.99
CA LEU A 1117 -40.28 -58.22 49.92
C LEU A 1117 -39.06 -59.14 49.78
N LEU A 1118 -38.57 -59.38 48.56
CA LEU A 1118 -37.37 -60.18 48.30
C LEU A 1118 -36.10 -59.48 48.80
N ASN A 1119 -35.90 -58.19 48.47
CA ASN A 1119 -34.80 -57.38 48.98
C ASN A 1119 -34.73 -57.38 50.51
N LYS A 1120 -35.85 -57.03 51.15
CA LYS A 1120 -35.98 -56.91 52.62
C LYS A 1120 -35.87 -58.24 53.37
N LYS A 1121 -35.81 -59.39 52.68
CA LYS A 1121 -35.72 -60.73 53.30
C LYS A 1121 -34.54 -61.60 52.87
N PHE A 1122 -34.01 -61.43 51.68
CA PHE A 1122 -32.87 -62.20 51.18
C PHE A 1122 -31.60 -61.37 50.97
N TYR A 1123 -31.72 -60.05 50.73
CA TYR A 1123 -30.58 -59.16 50.46
C TYR A 1123 -30.28 -58.14 51.57
N GLY A 1124 -31.17 -58.00 52.56
CA GLY A 1124 -30.87 -57.30 53.82
C GLY A 1124 -30.77 -55.78 53.73
N LYS A 1125 -31.40 -55.18 52.71
CA LYS A 1125 -31.60 -53.73 52.56
C LYS A 1125 -33.09 -53.43 52.56
#